data_AF-A0A934ZIX2-F1
#
_entry.id   AF-A0A934ZIX2-F1
#
_cell.length_a   1.000
_cell.length_b   1.000
_cell.length_c   1.000
_cell.angle_alpha   90.00
_cell.angle_beta   90.00
_cell.angle_gamma   90.00
#
_symmetry.space_group_name_H-M   'P 1'
#
loop_
_entity.id
_entity.type
_entity.pdbx_description
1 polymer ?
#
loop_
_entity_poly.entity_id
_entity_poly.type
_entity_poly.pdbx_seq_one_letter_code
_entity_poly.pdbx_strand_id
1 'polypeptide(L)'
;MAVDVDVEALVARAEIDQAAALAVNRKQWRRAAELLSSLGRVADAAVAAAEGDEWRLAMDIALQASDEQVLDALCARLGSDPARVAQAAGQARLARRDDVAARLLEETRPLEAAETWYARGEYARAAPCFERAEDPGRAARAWEQHLAQSPEDAPAALRLGELRARQGDDEGAVRAFQAAAKVEASDEVMARLAAGMRRLGYLHAARYWIARLRDRDASWPVDPEAYEPYLPRAEGAAKRYAGRYRVVREAGSGATGRVLEAVDELTGDSVALKVLTVSDDRSAAFGRFVREAELARTLDDPCLVRMRALDPEGPTIVYDWMPGGTLSAKVGSMPLREVGRVALRLLHALETLHRHGVVHRDVKPSNVLFDAAGQARLGDLGAAHLGDLGATVTGGLVGSLPYMAPEQMTGAPVSASTDLYALGCVVFEMLTGQAPFGGPDYMAQHLGEPVPKVTELCPRLPEVFDEAIEKLMAKSQDDRPQDATEARALLSSLPWDLADELVLERPVPRNDRRSSVPPPPMDRDESQRVRTAAGWEDAFTGAGLARVTTFRGARERVLSWARSNAPELQTVLDLEEGPAEDVWWLSAVQATKPMREVPPLARERALRALEAVGVSPLVAVDLTVAWDGDDAVVPLAAALSVMGVHAAAE
;
A
#
# COMPACT_ATOMS: atom_id res chain seq x y z
N MET A 1 -54.86 -74.70 -11.52
CA MET A 1 -54.36 -74.06 -10.28
C MET A 1 -52.93 -73.67 -10.54
N ALA A 2 -52.66 -72.39 -10.83
CA ALA A 2 -51.28 -71.90 -10.84
C ALA A 2 -50.77 -71.98 -9.40
N VAL A 3 -49.66 -72.70 -9.18
CA VAL A 3 -48.98 -72.69 -7.88
C VAL A 3 -48.58 -71.24 -7.63
N ASP A 4 -49.11 -70.63 -6.57
CA ASP A 4 -48.67 -69.30 -6.13
C ASP A 4 -47.24 -69.48 -5.59
N VAL A 5 -46.26 -69.32 -6.48
CA VAL A 5 -44.85 -69.49 -6.13
C VAL A 5 -44.47 -68.33 -5.22
N ASP A 6 -43.95 -68.65 -4.04
CA ASP A 6 -43.47 -67.65 -3.08
C ASP A 6 -42.01 -67.26 -3.37
N VAL A 7 -41.63 -66.04 -2.98
CA VAL A 7 -40.26 -65.51 -3.15
C VAL A 7 -39.24 -66.47 -2.51
N GLU A 8 -39.53 -66.96 -1.30
CA GLU A 8 -38.64 -67.91 -0.61
C GLU A 8 -38.56 -69.28 -1.29
N ALA A 9 -39.60 -69.70 -2.01
CA ALA A 9 -39.57 -70.93 -2.79
C ALA A 9 -38.63 -70.82 -4.01
N LEU A 10 -38.53 -69.63 -4.62
CA LEU A 10 -37.57 -69.33 -5.68
C LEU A 10 -36.13 -69.21 -5.13
N VAL A 11 -35.96 -68.58 -3.97
CA VAL A 11 -34.66 -68.50 -3.28
C VAL A 11 -34.14 -69.90 -2.93
N ALA A 12 -35.00 -70.78 -2.40
CA ALA A 12 -34.62 -72.17 -2.07
C ALA A 12 -34.21 -73.00 -3.29
N ARG A 13 -34.65 -72.63 -4.50
CA ARG A 13 -34.25 -73.23 -5.78
C ARG A 13 -33.03 -72.56 -6.42
N ALA A 14 -32.43 -71.58 -5.75
CA ALA A 14 -31.37 -70.73 -6.27
C ALA A 14 -31.75 -69.90 -7.52
N GLU A 15 -33.04 -69.65 -7.73
CA GLU A 15 -33.55 -68.82 -8.85
C GLU A 15 -33.61 -67.33 -8.43
N ILE A 16 -32.47 -66.76 -8.05
CA ILE A 16 -32.39 -65.47 -7.36
C ILE A 16 -32.88 -64.29 -8.22
N ASP A 17 -32.62 -64.28 -9.54
CA ASP A 17 -33.15 -63.24 -10.45
C ASP A 17 -34.68 -63.23 -10.51
N GLN A 18 -35.30 -64.42 -10.55
CA GLN A 18 -36.77 -64.54 -10.56
C GLN A 18 -37.36 -64.16 -9.20
N ALA A 19 -36.67 -64.55 -8.11
CA ALA A 19 -37.04 -64.15 -6.75
C ALA A 19 -36.99 -62.63 -6.58
N ALA A 20 -35.95 -61.96 -7.09
CA ALA A 20 -35.79 -60.52 -7.04
C ALA A 20 -36.89 -59.80 -7.83
N ALA A 21 -37.17 -60.22 -9.08
CA ALA A 21 -38.23 -59.66 -9.90
C ALA A 21 -39.63 -59.84 -9.26
N LEU A 22 -39.88 -61.00 -8.66
CA LEU A 22 -41.13 -61.27 -7.94
C LEU A 22 -41.26 -60.41 -6.68
N ALA A 23 -40.16 -60.23 -5.93
CA ALA A 23 -40.13 -59.37 -4.74
C ALA A 23 -40.42 -57.90 -5.09
N VAL A 24 -39.85 -57.38 -6.19
CA VAL A 24 -40.15 -56.04 -6.72
C VAL A 24 -41.64 -55.93 -7.09
N ASN A 25 -42.17 -56.88 -7.87
CA ASN A 25 -43.57 -56.87 -8.30
C ASN A 25 -44.55 -56.95 -7.11
N ARG A 26 -44.18 -57.69 -6.06
CA ARG A 26 -44.96 -57.80 -4.82
C ARG A 26 -44.69 -56.65 -3.83
N LYS A 27 -43.88 -55.65 -4.19
CA LYS A 27 -43.50 -54.52 -3.32
C LYS A 27 -42.83 -54.94 -2.01
N GLN A 28 -42.15 -56.08 -2.00
CA GLN A 28 -41.33 -56.54 -0.88
C GLN A 28 -39.95 -55.88 -0.96
N TRP A 29 -39.92 -54.56 -0.82
CA TRP A 29 -38.78 -53.70 -1.17
C TRP A 29 -37.46 -54.06 -0.50
N ARG A 30 -37.47 -54.30 0.82
CA ARG A 30 -36.28 -54.71 1.57
C ARG A 30 -35.72 -56.05 1.07
N ARG A 31 -36.62 -57.02 0.82
CA ARG A 31 -36.24 -58.34 0.31
C ARG A 31 -35.73 -58.26 -1.13
N ALA A 32 -36.36 -57.43 -1.96
CA ALA A 32 -35.88 -57.13 -3.30
C ALA A 32 -34.47 -56.52 -3.28
N ALA A 33 -34.20 -55.54 -2.40
CA ALA A 33 -32.89 -54.92 -2.25
C ALA A 33 -31.80 -55.93 -1.82
N GLU A 34 -32.09 -56.83 -0.88
CA GLU A 34 -31.17 -57.90 -0.47
C GLU A 34 -30.84 -58.85 -1.64
N LEU A 35 -31.86 -59.31 -2.36
CA LEU A 35 -31.69 -60.24 -3.48
C LEU A 35 -30.94 -59.58 -4.64
N LEU A 36 -31.26 -58.34 -4.99
CA LEU A 36 -30.56 -57.56 -6.01
C LEU A 36 -29.10 -57.29 -5.62
N SER A 37 -28.83 -57.01 -4.35
CA SER A 37 -27.46 -56.87 -3.83
C SER A 37 -26.67 -58.17 -3.98
N SER A 38 -27.30 -59.32 -3.68
CA SER A 38 -26.66 -60.63 -3.82
C SER A 38 -26.33 -61.00 -5.27
N LEU A 39 -27.05 -60.42 -6.24
CA LEU A 39 -26.80 -60.56 -7.67
C LEU A 39 -25.75 -59.57 -8.21
N GLY A 40 -25.22 -58.69 -7.36
CA GLY A 40 -24.32 -57.60 -7.78
C GLY A 40 -25.04 -56.47 -8.53
N ARG A 41 -26.37 -56.43 -8.54
CA ARG A 41 -27.19 -55.37 -9.16
C ARG A 41 -27.39 -54.21 -8.18
N VAL A 42 -26.28 -53.55 -7.83
CA VAL A 42 -26.21 -52.60 -6.72
C VAL A 42 -27.10 -51.36 -6.94
N ALA A 43 -27.17 -50.84 -8.17
CA ALA A 43 -28.05 -49.71 -8.50
C ALA A 43 -29.54 -50.07 -8.33
N ASP A 44 -29.96 -51.22 -8.85
CA ASP A 44 -31.34 -51.70 -8.71
C ASP A 44 -31.68 -51.98 -7.24
N ALA A 45 -30.71 -52.47 -6.46
CA ALA A 45 -30.88 -52.71 -5.03
C ALA A 45 -31.08 -51.41 -4.23
N ALA A 46 -30.30 -50.36 -4.53
CA ALA A 46 -30.45 -49.05 -3.90
C ALA A 46 -31.80 -48.41 -4.25
N VAL A 47 -32.23 -48.51 -5.51
CA VAL A 47 -33.55 -48.04 -5.96
C VAL A 47 -34.67 -48.81 -5.25
N ALA A 48 -34.58 -50.14 -5.17
CA ALA A 48 -35.57 -50.96 -4.46
C ALA A 48 -35.65 -50.60 -2.96
N ALA A 49 -34.53 -50.35 -2.30
CA ALA A 49 -34.51 -49.90 -0.90
C ALA A 49 -35.17 -48.51 -0.74
N ALA A 50 -34.93 -47.59 -1.69
CA ALA A 50 -35.53 -46.26 -1.69
C ALA A 50 -37.05 -46.28 -1.89
N GLU A 51 -37.58 -47.18 -2.72
CA GLU A 51 -39.04 -47.38 -2.90
C GLU A 51 -39.73 -47.90 -1.63
N GLY A 52 -38.98 -48.52 -0.73
CA GLY A 52 -39.46 -48.99 0.57
C GLY A 52 -39.35 -48.00 1.73
N ASP A 53 -38.95 -46.74 1.48
CA ASP A 53 -38.54 -45.75 2.51
C ASP A 53 -37.41 -46.25 3.44
N GLU A 54 -36.63 -47.24 3.00
CA GLU A 54 -35.45 -47.77 3.69
C GLU A 54 -34.19 -46.97 3.28
N TRP A 55 -34.26 -45.64 3.44
CA TRP A 55 -33.26 -44.71 2.88
C TRP A 55 -31.84 -44.89 3.44
N ARG A 56 -31.67 -45.37 4.68
CA ARG A 56 -30.35 -45.69 5.25
C ARG A 56 -29.68 -46.83 4.50
N LEU A 57 -30.46 -47.89 4.23
CA LEU A 57 -30.00 -49.04 3.45
C LEU A 57 -29.70 -48.62 2.01
N ALA A 58 -30.58 -47.81 1.41
CA ALA A 58 -30.37 -47.29 0.07
C ALA A 58 -29.06 -46.47 -0.03
N MET A 59 -28.79 -45.61 0.97
CA MET A 59 -27.57 -44.81 1.03
C MET A 59 -26.32 -45.67 1.23
N ASP A 60 -26.35 -46.66 2.13
CA ASP A 60 -25.22 -47.58 2.34
C ASP A 60 -24.88 -48.35 1.06
N ILE A 61 -25.90 -48.87 0.37
CA ILE A 61 -25.74 -49.59 -0.91
C ILE A 61 -25.16 -48.65 -1.99
N ALA A 62 -25.69 -47.43 -2.12
CA ALA A 62 -25.23 -46.47 -3.12
C ALA A 62 -23.80 -45.99 -2.88
N LEU A 63 -23.42 -45.72 -1.63
CA LEU A 63 -22.06 -45.32 -1.25
C LEU A 63 -21.04 -46.43 -1.54
N GLN A 64 -21.41 -47.69 -1.31
CA GLN A 64 -20.57 -48.84 -1.64
C GLN A 64 -20.41 -49.03 -3.16
N ALA A 65 -21.47 -48.78 -3.94
CA ALA A 65 -21.44 -48.85 -5.40
C ALA A 65 -20.61 -47.74 -6.04
N SER A 66 -20.51 -46.58 -5.38
CA SER A 66 -19.96 -45.34 -5.96
C SER A 66 -20.64 -44.93 -7.27
N ASP A 67 -21.96 -45.17 -7.37
CA ASP A 67 -22.77 -44.79 -8.53
C ASP A 67 -23.36 -43.38 -8.31
N GLU A 68 -22.82 -42.38 -9.02
CA GLU A 68 -23.24 -40.98 -8.87
C GLU A 68 -24.70 -40.74 -9.26
N GLN A 69 -25.24 -41.46 -10.26
CA GLN A 69 -26.62 -41.27 -10.68
C GLN A 69 -27.60 -41.72 -9.58
N VAL A 70 -27.28 -42.84 -8.94
CA VAL A 70 -28.06 -43.35 -7.80
C VAL A 70 -27.94 -42.43 -6.60
N LEU A 71 -26.73 -41.94 -6.30
CA LEU A 71 -26.49 -41.00 -5.21
C LEU A 71 -27.27 -39.69 -5.42
N ASP A 72 -27.28 -39.13 -6.63
CA ASP A 72 -28.05 -37.93 -6.97
C ASP A 72 -29.56 -38.13 -6.80
N ALA A 73 -30.08 -39.26 -7.31
CA ALA A 73 -31.49 -39.59 -7.17
C ALA A 73 -31.91 -39.78 -5.70
N LEU A 74 -31.04 -40.38 -4.87
CA LEU A 74 -31.28 -40.53 -3.43
C LEU A 74 -31.21 -39.19 -2.69
N CYS A 75 -30.22 -38.34 -3.00
CA CYS A 75 -30.11 -37.00 -2.43
C CYS A 75 -31.37 -36.18 -2.71
N ALA A 76 -31.88 -36.22 -3.95
CA ALA A 76 -33.12 -35.52 -4.32
C ALA A 76 -34.36 -36.06 -3.59
N ARG A 77 -34.41 -37.36 -3.28
CA ARG A 77 -35.55 -38.02 -2.59
C ARG A 77 -35.54 -37.90 -1.08
N LEU A 78 -34.38 -37.68 -0.45
CA LEU A 78 -34.26 -37.50 1.01
C LEU A 78 -35.06 -36.29 1.52
N GLY A 79 -35.45 -35.37 0.62
CA GLY A 79 -36.26 -34.21 0.92
C GLY A 79 -35.53 -33.21 1.82
N SER A 80 -36.28 -32.31 2.46
CA SER A 80 -35.75 -31.26 3.33
C SER A 80 -35.76 -31.63 4.83
N ASP A 81 -35.99 -32.90 5.19
CA ASP A 81 -35.94 -33.35 6.59
C ASP A 81 -34.48 -33.25 7.11
N PRO A 82 -34.17 -32.28 8.00
CA PRO A 82 -32.79 -32.02 8.41
C PRO A 82 -32.17 -33.19 9.18
N ALA A 83 -32.99 -34.02 9.83
CA ALA A 83 -32.51 -35.17 10.60
C ALA A 83 -32.08 -36.32 9.68
N ARG A 84 -32.88 -36.59 8.63
CA ARG A 84 -32.52 -37.61 7.61
C ARG A 84 -31.29 -37.18 6.82
N VAL A 85 -31.24 -35.92 6.40
CA VAL A 85 -30.10 -35.34 5.66
C VAL A 85 -28.80 -35.39 6.48
N ALA A 86 -28.84 -34.99 7.76
CA ALA A 86 -27.65 -35.04 8.62
C ALA A 86 -27.14 -36.48 8.85
N GLN A 87 -28.05 -37.45 8.97
CA GLN A 87 -27.68 -38.86 9.12
C GLN A 87 -27.08 -39.44 7.83
N ALA A 88 -27.67 -39.14 6.68
CA ALA A 88 -27.13 -39.53 5.38
C ALA A 88 -25.75 -38.91 5.11
N ALA A 89 -25.56 -37.63 5.47
CA ALA A 89 -24.25 -36.99 5.41
C ALA A 89 -23.24 -37.66 6.35
N GLY A 90 -23.68 -38.12 7.53
CA GLY A 90 -22.87 -38.94 8.45
C GLY A 90 -22.44 -40.28 7.83
N GLN A 91 -23.35 -40.99 7.16
CA GLN A 91 -23.02 -42.23 6.43
C GLN A 91 -21.98 -41.98 5.32
N ALA A 92 -22.17 -40.90 4.55
CA ALA A 92 -21.23 -40.50 3.50
C ALA A 92 -19.82 -40.20 4.06
N ARG A 93 -19.71 -39.50 5.18
CA ARG A 93 -18.42 -39.25 5.85
C ARG A 93 -17.73 -40.51 6.34
N LEU A 94 -18.48 -41.44 6.94
CA LEU A 94 -17.94 -42.74 7.35
C LEU A 94 -17.42 -43.53 6.15
N ALA A 95 -18.07 -43.39 4.99
CA ALA A 95 -17.62 -43.95 3.71
C ALA A 95 -16.49 -43.13 3.03
N ARG A 96 -15.98 -42.06 3.67
CA ARG A 96 -14.98 -41.11 3.13
C ARG A 96 -15.42 -40.41 1.83
N ARG A 97 -16.72 -40.21 1.67
CA ARG A 97 -17.36 -39.49 0.57
C ARG A 97 -17.79 -38.09 1.03
N ASP A 98 -16.80 -37.26 1.37
CA ASP A 98 -17.04 -35.89 1.86
C ASP A 98 -17.74 -35.00 0.83
N ASP A 99 -17.59 -35.30 -0.46
CA ASP A 99 -18.30 -34.66 -1.57
C ASP A 99 -19.81 -34.94 -1.54
N VAL A 100 -20.22 -36.18 -1.24
CA VAL A 100 -21.63 -36.55 -1.09
C VAL A 100 -22.19 -35.95 0.19
N ALA A 101 -21.41 -35.97 1.28
CA ALA A 101 -21.80 -35.34 2.54
C ALA A 101 -22.02 -33.83 2.38
N ALA A 102 -21.11 -33.11 1.71
CA ALA A 102 -21.24 -31.69 1.47
C ALA A 102 -22.47 -31.38 0.60
N ARG A 103 -22.69 -32.14 -0.48
CA ARG A 103 -23.85 -32.02 -1.38
C ARG A 103 -25.18 -32.12 -0.63
N LEU A 104 -25.30 -33.08 0.27
CA LEU A 104 -26.49 -33.27 1.11
C LEU A 104 -26.72 -32.09 2.07
N LEU A 105 -25.64 -31.50 2.57
CA LEU A 105 -25.70 -30.46 3.59
C LEU A 105 -25.90 -29.04 3.03
N GLU A 106 -25.83 -28.83 1.70
CA GLU A 106 -25.91 -27.49 1.12
C GLU A 106 -27.14 -26.71 1.61
N GLU A 107 -28.34 -27.32 1.59
CA GLU A 107 -29.58 -26.63 2.00
C GLU A 107 -29.78 -26.58 3.51
N THR A 108 -29.39 -27.62 4.25
CA THR A 108 -29.72 -27.77 5.68
C THR A 108 -28.64 -27.26 6.63
N ARG A 109 -27.38 -27.30 6.20
CA ARG A 109 -26.19 -26.84 6.94
C ARG A 109 -25.20 -26.17 5.98
N PRO A 110 -25.60 -25.04 5.36
CA PRO A 110 -24.85 -24.40 4.29
C PRO A 110 -23.40 -24.07 4.67
N LEU A 111 -23.13 -23.65 5.91
CA LEU A 111 -21.77 -23.33 6.36
C LEU A 111 -20.85 -24.56 6.35
N GLU A 112 -21.34 -25.70 6.84
CA GLU A 112 -20.59 -26.97 6.91
C GLU A 112 -20.30 -27.53 5.51
N ALA A 113 -21.27 -27.42 4.60
CA ALA A 113 -21.09 -27.74 3.18
C ALA A 113 -20.07 -26.81 2.52
N ALA A 114 -20.19 -25.50 2.76
CA ALA A 114 -19.30 -24.49 2.18
C ALA A 114 -17.83 -24.71 2.57
N GLU A 115 -17.55 -24.98 3.84
CA GLU A 115 -16.20 -25.26 4.33
C GLU A 115 -15.61 -26.53 3.68
N THR A 116 -16.44 -27.55 3.47
CA THR A 116 -16.02 -28.78 2.81
C THR A 116 -15.70 -28.53 1.33
N TRP A 117 -16.57 -27.82 0.59
CA TRP A 117 -16.33 -27.47 -0.81
C TRP A 117 -15.10 -26.57 -0.98
N TYR A 118 -14.94 -25.59 -0.09
CA TYR A 118 -13.80 -24.68 -0.10
C TYR A 118 -12.48 -25.43 0.12
N ALA A 119 -12.42 -26.33 1.10
CA ALA A 119 -11.23 -27.14 1.36
C ALA A 119 -10.85 -28.06 0.18
N ARG A 120 -11.83 -28.43 -0.65
CA ARG A 120 -11.64 -29.22 -1.87
C ARG A 120 -11.28 -28.39 -3.11
N GLY A 121 -11.27 -27.07 -2.99
CA GLY A 121 -11.05 -26.16 -4.13
C GLY A 121 -12.26 -26.03 -5.07
N GLU A 122 -13.43 -26.56 -4.69
CA GLU A 122 -14.67 -26.47 -5.47
C GLU A 122 -15.41 -25.15 -5.16
N TYR A 123 -14.74 -24.03 -5.46
CA TYR A 123 -15.16 -22.70 -5.01
C TYR A 123 -16.51 -22.24 -5.56
N ALA A 124 -16.86 -22.62 -6.79
CA ALA A 124 -18.17 -22.33 -7.41
C ALA A 124 -19.35 -22.93 -6.62
N ARG A 125 -19.13 -24.04 -5.91
CA ARG A 125 -20.12 -24.67 -5.03
C ARG A 125 -20.08 -24.11 -3.61
N ALA A 126 -18.89 -23.75 -3.13
CA ALA A 126 -18.72 -23.16 -1.82
C ALA A 126 -19.38 -21.77 -1.71
N ALA A 127 -19.25 -20.93 -2.75
CA ALA A 127 -19.69 -19.55 -2.69
C ALA A 127 -21.21 -19.37 -2.46
N PRO A 128 -22.12 -20.04 -3.20
CA PRO A 128 -23.55 -20.00 -2.91
C PRO A 128 -23.91 -20.52 -1.52
N CYS A 129 -23.15 -21.50 -1.01
CA CYS A 129 -23.36 -22.02 0.33
C CYS A 129 -22.98 -21.00 1.41
N PHE A 130 -21.88 -20.26 1.25
CA PHE A 130 -21.56 -19.14 2.13
C PHE A 130 -22.60 -18.02 2.05
N GLU A 131 -23.16 -17.74 0.87
CA GLU A 131 -24.27 -16.78 0.73
C GLU A 131 -25.52 -17.22 1.51
N ARG A 132 -25.91 -18.50 1.39
CA ARG A 132 -27.02 -19.10 2.17
C ARG A 132 -26.76 -19.09 3.67
N ALA A 133 -25.50 -19.20 4.08
CA ALA A 133 -25.08 -19.09 5.48
C ALA A 133 -24.99 -17.65 6.00
N GLU A 134 -25.41 -16.65 5.20
CA GLU A 134 -25.32 -15.23 5.52
C GLU A 134 -23.88 -14.75 5.82
N ASP A 135 -22.87 -15.40 5.20
CA ASP A 135 -21.45 -14.98 5.26
C ASP A 135 -21.00 -14.44 3.89
N PRO A 136 -21.39 -13.20 3.54
CA PRO A 136 -21.06 -12.62 2.23
C PRO A 136 -19.55 -12.39 2.06
N GLY A 137 -18.77 -12.33 3.16
CA GLY A 137 -17.31 -12.12 3.10
C GLY A 137 -16.55 -13.39 2.70
N ARG A 138 -16.96 -14.56 3.21
CA ARG A 138 -16.45 -15.85 2.71
C ARG A 138 -17.01 -16.18 1.33
N ALA A 139 -18.25 -15.81 1.03
CA ALA A 139 -18.83 -15.97 -0.30
C ALA A 139 -18.04 -15.20 -1.38
N ALA A 140 -17.75 -13.91 -1.15
CA ALA A 140 -16.96 -13.09 -2.07
C ALA A 140 -15.57 -13.69 -2.30
N ARG A 141 -14.89 -14.12 -1.23
CA ARG A 141 -13.58 -14.81 -1.34
C ARG A 141 -13.66 -16.10 -2.13
N ALA A 142 -14.70 -16.90 -1.95
CA ALA A 142 -14.89 -18.11 -2.75
C ALA A 142 -15.12 -17.78 -4.23
N TRP A 143 -15.92 -16.76 -4.56
CA TRP A 143 -16.08 -16.31 -5.94
C TRP A 143 -14.78 -15.78 -6.55
N GLU A 144 -13.96 -15.05 -5.78
CA GLU A 144 -12.62 -14.60 -6.21
C GLU A 144 -11.70 -15.78 -6.55
N GLN A 145 -11.66 -16.80 -5.69
CA GLN A 145 -10.86 -18.00 -5.92
C GLN A 145 -11.36 -18.79 -7.15
N HIS A 146 -12.67 -18.86 -7.36
CA HIS A 146 -13.25 -19.43 -8.57
C HIS A 146 -12.82 -18.65 -9.82
N LEU A 147 -12.95 -17.33 -9.83
CA LEU A 147 -12.59 -16.48 -10.97
C LEU A 147 -11.09 -16.46 -11.24
N ALA A 148 -10.24 -16.72 -10.25
CA ALA A 148 -8.82 -16.94 -10.47
C ALA A 148 -8.55 -18.22 -11.29
N GLN A 149 -9.43 -19.22 -11.20
CA GLN A 149 -9.35 -20.48 -11.95
C GLN A 149 -10.14 -20.43 -13.27
N SER A 150 -11.23 -19.67 -13.32
CA SER A 150 -12.13 -19.53 -14.46
C SER A 150 -12.49 -18.06 -14.72
N PRO A 151 -11.56 -17.23 -15.24
CA PRO A 151 -11.76 -15.80 -15.44
C PRO A 151 -12.90 -15.43 -16.40
N GLU A 152 -13.32 -16.36 -17.26
CA GLU A 152 -14.38 -16.21 -18.26
C GLU A 152 -15.80 -16.41 -17.71
N ASP A 153 -15.96 -16.80 -16.44
CA ASP A 153 -17.28 -17.01 -15.82
C ASP A 153 -17.96 -15.67 -15.48
N ALA A 154 -18.64 -15.09 -16.48
CA ALA A 154 -19.35 -13.81 -16.34
C ALA A 154 -20.43 -13.82 -15.24
N PRO A 155 -21.26 -14.88 -15.08
CA PRO A 155 -22.18 -15.00 -13.95
C PRO A 155 -21.49 -14.92 -12.58
N ALA A 156 -20.35 -15.61 -12.39
CA ALA A 156 -19.60 -15.55 -11.14
C ALA A 156 -19.04 -14.13 -10.88
N ALA A 157 -18.50 -13.47 -11.91
CA ALA A 157 -18.02 -12.09 -11.81
C ALA A 157 -19.15 -11.10 -11.47
N LEU A 158 -20.34 -11.29 -12.04
CA LEU A 158 -21.52 -10.51 -11.70
C LEU A 158 -21.92 -10.69 -10.23
N ARG A 159 -21.98 -11.93 -9.74
CA ARG A 159 -22.31 -12.22 -8.32
C ARG A 159 -21.27 -11.67 -7.35
N LEU A 160 -19.99 -11.79 -7.67
CA LEU A 160 -18.91 -11.19 -6.87
C LEU A 160 -19.10 -9.67 -6.75
N GLY A 161 -19.39 -9.00 -7.87
CA GLY A 161 -19.58 -7.55 -7.88
C GLY A 161 -20.78 -7.11 -7.03
N GLU A 162 -21.87 -7.85 -7.07
CA GLU A 162 -23.05 -7.60 -6.23
C GLU A 162 -22.75 -7.73 -4.74
N LEU A 163 -22.04 -8.78 -4.34
CA LEU A 163 -21.66 -9.01 -2.94
C LEU A 163 -20.76 -7.88 -2.43
N ARG A 164 -19.75 -7.48 -3.21
CA ARG A 164 -18.84 -6.37 -2.87
C ARG A 164 -19.58 -5.05 -2.73
N ALA A 165 -20.48 -4.73 -3.65
CA ALA A 165 -21.29 -3.52 -3.58
C ALA A 165 -22.21 -3.49 -2.35
N ARG A 166 -22.83 -4.62 -2.01
CA ARG A 166 -23.65 -4.73 -0.78
C ARG A 166 -22.83 -4.45 0.47
N GLN A 167 -21.55 -4.85 0.48
CA GLN A 167 -20.60 -4.61 1.57
C GLN A 167 -20.00 -3.19 1.56
N GLY A 168 -20.30 -2.36 0.56
CA GLY A 168 -19.79 -1.01 0.41
C GLY A 168 -18.43 -0.90 -0.27
N ASP A 169 -17.95 -1.97 -0.92
CA ASP A 169 -16.76 -1.99 -1.78
C ASP A 169 -17.16 -1.72 -3.24
N ASP A 170 -17.51 -0.48 -3.54
CA ASP A 170 -17.98 -0.07 -4.87
C ASP A 170 -16.88 -0.21 -5.95
N GLU A 171 -15.60 -0.05 -5.59
CA GLU A 171 -14.47 -0.23 -6.53
C GLU A 171 -14.29 -1.69 -6.92
N GLY A 172 -14.22 -2.57 -5.91
CA GLY A 172 -14.14 -3.99 -6.16
C GLY A 172 -15.36 -4.53 -6.91
N ALA A 173 -16.54 -3.93 -6.70
CA ALA A 173 -17.75 -4.23 -7.47
C ALA A 173 -17.62 -3.84 -8.95
N VAL A 174 -17.21 -2.59 -9.23
CA VAL A 174 -17.00 -2.10 -10.60
C VAL A 174 -15.97 -2.96 -11.34
N ARG A 175 -14.87 -3.36 -10.68
CA ARG A 175 -13.86 -4.25 -11.29
C ARG A 175 -14.46 -5.61 -11.67
N ALA A 176 -15.25 -6.22 -10.80
CA ALA A 176 -15.91 -7.48 -11.09
C ALA A 176 -16.92 -7.36 -12.25
N PHE A 177 -17.70 -6.27 -12.32
CA PHE A 177 -18.59 -6.02 -13.46
C PHE A 177 -17.83 -5.74 -14.75
N GLN A 178 -16.68 -5.07 -14.70
CA GLN A 178 -15.82 -4.87 -15.87
C GLN A 178 -15.27 -6.21 -16.39
N ALA A 179 -14.92 -7.14 -15.48
CA ALA A 179 -14.52 -8.49 -15.85
C ALA A 179 -15.67 -9.24 -16.54
N ALA A 180 -16.89 -9.18 -15.98
CA ALA A 180 -18.08 -9.75 -16.61
C ALA A 180 -18.32 -9.14 -18.01
N ALA A 181 -18.23 -7.80 -18.14
CA ALA A 181 -18.45 -7.09 -19.39
C ALA A 181 -17.43 -7.40 -20.49
N LYS A 182 -16.20 -7.84 -20.14
CA LYS A 182 -15.20 -8.29 -21.11
C LYS A 182 -15.63 -9.58 -21.81
N VAL A 183 -16.35 -10.45 -21.11
CA VAL A 183 -16.91 -11.69 -21.67
C VAL A 183 -18.24 -11.40 -22.35
N GLU A 184 -19.18 -10.83 -21.59
CA GLU A 184 -20.52 -10.49 -22.05
C GLU A 184 -21.03 -9.20 -21.40
N ALA A 185 -21.15 -8.14 -22.22
CA ALA A 185 -21.76 -6.88 -21.80
C ALA A 185 -23.28 -6.94 -21.95
N SER A 186 -23.94 -7.69 -21.05
CA SER A 186 -25.40 -7.72 -20.93
C SER A 186 -25.95 -6.38 -20.42
N ASP A 187 -27.23 -6.11 -20.63
CA ASP A 187 -27.87 -4.88 -20.16
C ASP A 187 -27.77 -4.75 -18.63
N GLU A 188 -27.85 -5.88 -17.93
CA GLU A 188 -27.72 -5.95 -16.49
C GLU A 188 -26.32 -5.54 -15.98
N VAL A 189 -25.27 -6.04 -16.65
CA VAL A 189 -23.87 -5.69 -16.33
C VAL A 189 -23.60 -4.22 -16.63
N MET A 190 -24.08 -3.71 -17.76
CA MET A 190 -23.90 -2.30 -18.13
C MET A 190 -24.63 -1.35 -17.17
N ALA A 191 -25.83 -1.72 -16.70
CA ALA A 191 -26.58 -0.91 -15.73
C ALA A 191 -25.87 -0.85 -14.36
N ARG A 192 -25.31 -1.98 -13.90
CA ARG A 192 -24.46 -2.04 -12.69
C ARG A 192 -23.17 -1.24 -12.84
N LEU A 193 -22.54 -1.26 -14.02
CA LEU A 193 -21.36 -0.43 -14.31
C LEU A 193 -21.70 1.06 -14.31
N ALA A 194 -22.83 1.46 -14.90
CA ALA A 194 -23.28 2.84 -14.85
C ALA A 194 -23.50 3.31 -13.40
N ALA A 195 -24.17 2.50 -12.59
CA ALA A 195 -24.41 2.76 -11.17
C ALA A 195 -23.12 2.85 -10.35
N GLY A 196 -22.20 1.89 -10.52
CA GLY A 196 -20.93 1.85 -9.80
C GLY A 196 -20.01 3.01 -10.17
N MET A 197 -19.87 3.31 -11.46
CA MET A 197 -19.08 4.46 -11.93
C MET A 197 -19.61 5.77 -11.37
N ARG A 198 -20.94 5.95 -11.32
CA ARG A 198 -21.58 7.12 -10.70
C ARG A 198 -21.21 7.24 -9.22
N ARG A 199 -21.35 6.17 -8.45
CA ARG A 199 -21.02 6.16 -7.01
C ARG A 199 -19.56 6.51 -6.70
N LEU A 200 -18.64 6.11 -7.57
CA LEU A 200 -17.23 6.46 -7.45
C LEU A 200 -16.92 7.91 -7.84
N GLY A 201 -17.86 8.59 -8.51
CA GLY A 201 -17.73 9.96 -9.02
C GLY A 201 -17.31 10.05 -10.49
N TYR A 202 -17.21 8.92 -11.19
CA TYR A 202 -16.79 8.84 -12.60
C TYR A 202 -17.99 9.05 -13.56
N LEU A 203 -18.57 10.26 -13.55
CA LEU A 203 -19.77 10.58 -14.32
C LEU A 203 -19.61 10.39 -15.84
N HIS A 204 -18.42 10.66 -16.39
CA HIS A 204 -18.14 10.42 -17.81
C HIS A 204 -18.15 8.92 -18.15
N ALA A 205 -17.55 8.08 -17.30
CA ALA A 205 -17.57 6.63 -17.47
C ALA A 205 -18.98 6.06 -17.29
N ALA A 206 -19.76 6.59 -16.34
CA ALA A 206 -21.17 6.22 -16.20
C ALA A 206 -21.97 6.52 -17.47
N ARG A 207 -21.81 7.73 -18.03
CA ARG A 207 -22.49 8.13 -19.29
C ARG A 207 -22.10 7.26 -20.49
N TYR A 208 -20.86 6.77 -20.55
CA TYR A 208 -20.43 5.83 -21.59
C TYR A 208 -21.28 4.55 -21.58
N TRP A 209 -21.47 3.94 -20.41
CA TRP A 209 -22.29 2.72 -20.28
C TRP A 209 -23.77 2.97 -20.52
N ILE A 210 -24.29 4.12 -20.06
CA ILE A 210 -25.67 4.55 -20.31
C ILE A 210 -25.91 4.72 -21.81
N ALA A 211 -24.97 5.32 -22.55
CA ALA A 211 -25.10 5.47 -24.00
C ALA A 211 -25.21 4.09 -24.69
N ARG A 212 -24.38 3.11 -24.32
CA ARG A 212 -24.45 1.76 -24.89
C ARG A 212 -25.76 1.03 -24.56
N LEU A 213 -26.30 1.21 -23.37
CA LEU A 213 -27.64 0.69 -23.01
C LEU A 213 -28.71 1.31 -23.89
N ARG A 214 -28.65 2.62 -24.09
CA ARG A 214 -29.62 3.38 -24.89
C ARG A 214 -29.55 3.10 -26.38
N ASP A 215 -28.37 2.76 -26.90
CA ASP A 215 -28.20 2.30 -28.28
C ASP A 215 -28.92 0.96 -28.52
N ARG A 216 -29.05 0.12 -27.48
CA ARG A 216 -29.80 -1.16 -27.55
C ARG A 216 -31.29 -0.95 -27.32
N ASP A 217 -31.65 -0.15 -26.32
CA ASP A 217 -33.02 0.22 -26.02
C ASP A 217 -33.10 1.66 -25.50
N ALA A 218 -33.76 2.52 -26.29
CA ALA A 218 -33.90 3.94 -25.98
C ALA A 218 -34.74 4.22 -24.72
N SER A 219 -35.45 3.22 -24.18
CA SER A 219 -36.26 3.32 -22.95
C SER A 219 -35.42 3.51 -21.69
N TRP A 220 -34.14 3.13 -21.73
CA TRP A 220 -33.21 3.30 -20.61
C TRP A 220 -33.01 4.79 -20.24
N PRO A 221 -32.97 5.12 -18.93
CA PRO A 221 -32.84 6.52 -18.48
C PRO A 221 -31.57 7.21 -18.99
N VAL A 222 -31.65 8.53 -19.19
CA VAL A 222 -30.48 9.36 -19.56
C VAL A 222 -29.64 9.74 -18.34
N ASP A 223 -30.34 9.96 -17.23
CA ASP A 223 -29.77 10.49 -16.01
C ASP A 223 -29.02 9.38 -15.24
N PRO A 224 -27.71 9.54 -14.96
CA PRO A 224 -26.97 8.60 -14.13
C PRO A 224 -27.61 8.32 -12.77
N GLU A 225 -28.33 9.28 -12.18
CA GLU A 225 -29.01 9.08 -10.89
C GLU A 225 -30.09 7.99 -10.93
N ALA A 226 -30.72 7.77 -12.09
CA ALA A 226 -31.75 6.75 -12.25
C ALA A 226 -31.20 5.31 -12.17
N TYR A 227 -29.87 5.14 -12.18
CA TYR A 227 -29.21 3.84 -12.12
C TYR A 227 -28.87 3.39 -10.70
N GLU A 228 -29.07 4.23 -9.67
CA GLU A 228 -28.80 3.87 -8.27
C GLU A 228 -29.44 2.55 -7.81
N PRO A 229 -30.69 2.19 -8.21
CA PRO A 229 -31.32 0.93 -7.82
C PRO A 229 -30.62 -0.33 -8.33
N TYR A 230 -29.79 -0.21 -9.39
CA TYR A 230 -29.11 -1.35 -10.00
C TYR A 230 -27.87 -1.80 -9.21
N LEU A 231 -27.48 -1.05 -8.17
CA LEU A 231 -26.37 -1.43 -7.31
C LEU A 231 -26.74 -1.27 -5.84
N PRO A 232 -27.67 -2.08 -5.30
CA PRO A 232 -28.15 -1.88 -3.94
C PRO A 232 -27.04 -2.10 -2.91
N ARG A 233 -27.04 -1.25 -1.89
CA ARG A 233 -26.13 -1.35 -0.75
C ARG A 233 -26.90 -1.88 0.46
N ALA A 234 -26.27 -2.70 1.30
CA ALA A 234 -26.89 -3.06 2.56
C ALA A 234 -27.07 -1.80 3.42
N GLU A 235 -28.23 -1.69 4.08
CA GLU A 235 -28.54 -0.56 4.94
C GLU A 235 -27.49 -0.45 6.06
N GLY A 236 -26.89 0.73 6.22
CA GLY A 236 -25.81 0.95 7.19
C GLY A 236 -24.42 0.40 6.81
N ALA A 237 -24.24 -0.18 5.61
CA ALA A 237 -22.91 -0.62 5.19
C ALA A 237 -21.95 0.57 5.07
N ALA A 238 -20.82 0.51 5.78
CA ALA A 238 -19.78 1.54 5.72
C ALA A 238 -19.03 1.47 4.38
N LYS A 239 -18.49 2.61 3.91
CA LYS A 239 -17.74 2.65 2.62
C LYS A 239 -16.41 1.96 2.83
N ARG A 240 -16.02 1.10 1.89
CA ARG A 240 -14.75 0.38 1.93
C ARG A 240 -13.94 0.64 0.67
N TYR A 241 -12.62 0.65 0.83
CA TYR A 241 -11.66 0.61 -0.25
C TYR A 241 -10.91 -0.74 -0.20
N ALA A 242 -10.70 -1.34 -1.38
CA ALA A 242 -10.06 -2.64 -1.55
C ALA A 242 -10.63 -3.73 -0.61
N GLY A 243 -11.93 -3.68 -0.30
CA GLY A 243 -12.60 -4.59 0.64
C GLY A 243 -12.07 -4.61 2.09
N ARG A 244 -11.06 -3.78 2.43
CA ARG A 244 -10.29 -3.85 3.69
C ARG A 244 -10.33 -2.57 4.49
N TYR A 245 -10.30 -1.42 3.82
CA TYR A 245 -10.17 -0.13 4.48
C TYR A 245 -11.53 0.52 4.63
N ARG A 246 -12.12 0.44 5.82
CA ARG A 246 -13.41 1.04 6.11
C ARG A 246 -13.25 2.54 6.33
N VAL A 247 -13.80 3.33 5.41
CA VAL A 247 -13.76 4.79 5.44
C VAL A 247 -14.52 5.30 6.66
N VAL A 248 -13.85 6.17 7.42
CA VAL A 248 -14.41 6.92 8.54
C VAL A 248 -14.94 8.26 8.05
N ARG A 249 -14.11 9.03 7.34
CA ARG A 249 -14.46 10.35 6.80
C ARG A 249 -13.49 10.80 5.73
N GLU A 250 -13.87 11.83 4.98
CA GLU A 250 -12.93 12.58 4.13
C GLU A 250 -12.08 13.51 5.01
N ALA A 251 -10.76 13.42 4.87
CA ALA A 251 -9.79 14.25 5.59
C ALA A 251 -9.40 15.49 4.78
N GLY A 252 -9.43 15.40 3.46
CA GLY A 252 -9.19 16.54 2.57
C GLY A 252 -9.32 16.16 1.09
N SER A 253 -9.39 17.18 0.24
CA SER A 253 -9.35 17.06 -1.22
C SER A 253 -8.30 18.00 -1.79
N GLY A 254 -7.57 17.53 -2.81
CA GLY A 254 -6.48 18.26 -3.45
C GLY A 254 -6.48 18.08 -4.97
N ALA A 255 -5.54 18.74 -5.64
CA ALA A 255 -5.43 18.72 -7.11
C ALA A 255 -5.19 17.31 -7.70
N THR A 256 -4.62 16.40 -6.91
CA THR A 256 -4.28 15.02 -7.30
C THR A 256 -5.28 13.99 -6.78
N GLY A 257 -6.26 14.33 -5.95
CA GLY A 257 -7.22 13.35 -5.43
C GLY A 257 -7.84 13.69 -4.08
N ARG A 258 -8.40 12.69 -3.43
CA ARG A 258 -9.01 12.78 -2.09
C ARG A 258 -8.15 12.03 -1.08
N VAL A 259 -8.09 12.53 0.15
CA VAL A 259 -7.50 11.83 1.29
C VAL A 259 -8.62 11.44 2.24
N LEU A 260 -8.73 10.15 2.52
CA LEU A 260 -9.75 9.58 3.41
C LEU A 260 -9.09 9.04 4.67
N GLU A 261 -9.68 9.32 5.83
CA GLU A 261 -9.38 8.57 7.05
C GLU A 261 -10.15 7.25 6.97
N ALA A 262 -9.46 6.14 7.17
CA ALA A 262 -10.06 4.80 7.19
C ALA A 262 -9.50 3.96 8.34
N VAL A 263 -10.22 2.90 8.69
CA VAL A 263 -9.73 1.85 9.57
C VAL A 263 -9.33 0.66 8.70
N ASP A 264 -8.09 0.22 8.82
CA ASP A 264 -7.65 -1.06 8.29
C ASP A 264 -8.32 -2.18 9.09
N GLU A 265 -9.32 -2.86 8.53
CA GLU A 265 -10.05 -3.90 9.26
C GLU A 265 -9.22 -5.16 9.53
N LEU A 266 -8.03 -5.29 8.91
CA LEU A 266 -7.11 -6.40 9.20
C LEU A 266 -6.27 -6.12 10.46
N THR A 267 -5.73 -4.91 10.61
CA THR A 267 -4.85 -4.56 11.74
C THR A 267 -5.58 -3.81 12.86
N GLY A 268 -6.71 -3.19 12.57
CA GLY A 268 -7.43 -2.28 13.47
C GLY A 268 -6.90 -0.85 13.48
N ASP A 269 -5.84 -0.55 12.73
CA ASP A 269 -5.20 0.77 12.74
C ASP A 269 -5.97 1.81 11.92
N SER A 270 -5.88 3.06 12.34
CA SER A 270 -6.25 4.19 11.48
C SER A 270 -5.21 4.41 10.39
N VAL A 271 -5.66 4.57 9.16
CA VAL A 271 -4.83 4.83 7.97
C VAL A 271 -5.37 6.00 7.17
N ALA A 272 -4.49 6.64 6.40
CA ALA A 272 -4.86 7.64 5.40
C ALA A 272 -4.86 6.99 4.00
N LEU A 273 -5.97 7.08 3.28
CA LEU A 273 -6.08 6.62 1.90
C LEU A 273 -5.98 7.82 0.96
N LYS A 274 -4.90 7.93 0.18
CA LYS A 274 -4.78 8.91 -0.90
C LYS A 274 -5.31 8.31 -2.19
N VAL A 275 -6.53 8.68 -2.55
CA VAL A 275 -7.29 8.13 -3.69
C VAL A 275 -7.24 9.10 -4.86
N LEU A 276 -6.64 8.69 -5.98
CA LEU A 276 -6.62 9.46 -7.22
C LEU A 276 -8.03 9.50 -7.85
N THR A 277 -8.54 10.70 -8.14
CA THR A 277 -9.87 10.88 -8.76
C THR A 277 -9.83 10.99 -10.29
N VAL A 278 -8.65 10.92 -10.91
CA VAL A 278 -8.47 11.08 -12.36
C VAL A 278 -8.58 9.72 -13.05
N SER A 279 -9.45 9.62 -14.05
CA SER A 279 -9.80 8.38 -14.76
C SER A 279 -8.94 8.09 -16.00
N ASP A 280 -7.87 8.85 -16.22
CA ASP A 280 -6.99 8.71 -17.39
C ASP A 280 -5.57 8.35 -16.95
N ASP A 281 -5.17 7.11 -17.22
CA ASP A 281 -3.83 6.57 -16.94
C ASP A 281 -2.73 7.30 -17.71
N ARG A 282 -3.08 8.09 -18.74
CA ARG A 282 -2.15 8.96 -19.48
C ARG A 282 -2.00 10.35 -18.87
N SER A 283 -2.75 10.65 -17.81
CA SER A 283 -2.68 11.95 -17.16
C SER A 283 -1.35 12.15 -16.42
N ALA A 284 -0.85 13.38 -16.41
CA ALA A 284 0.31 13.75 -15.59
C ALA A 284 0.07 13.56 -14.08
N ALA A 285 -1.20 13.47 -13.64
CA ALA A 285 -1.58 13.17 -12.27
C ALA A 285 -1.32 11.69 -11.93
N PHE A 286 -1.69 10.75 -12.81
CA PHE A 286 -1.42 9.33 -12.63
C PHE A 286 0.10 9.04 -12.60
N GLY A 287 0.86 9.64 -13.51
CA GLY A 287 2.32 9.51 -13.50
C GLY A 287 2.97 10.05 -12.22
N ARG A 288 2.42 11.11 -11.60
CA ARG A 288 2.88 11.61 -10.29
C ARG A 288 2.53 10.65 -9.16
N PHE A 289 1.33 10.10 -9.17
CA PHE A 289 0.86 9.13 -8.19
C PHE A 289 1.72 7.86 -8.17
N VAL A 290 2.05 7.29 -9.33
CA VAL A 290 2.92 6.11 -9.43
C VAL A 290 4.32 6.41 -8.89
N ARG A 291 4.93 7.54 -9.29
CA ARG A 291 6.24 7.94 -8.78
C ARG A 291 6.25 8.17 -7.28
N GLU A 292 5.20 8.79 -6.74
CA GLU A 292 5.03 8.97 -5.30
C GLU A 292 5.02 7.62 -4.57
N ALA A 293 4.26 6.64 -5.08
CA ALA A 293 4.19 5.30 -4.50
C ALA A 293 5.54 4.57 -4.57
N GLU A 294 6.24 4.65 -5.71
CA GLU A 294 7.55 4.03 -5.89
C GLU A 294 8.59 4.63 -4.93
N LEU A 295 8.63 5.95 -4.81
CA LEU A 295 9.51 6.67 -3.90
C LEU A 295 9.18 6.40 -2.43
N ALA A 296 7.92 6.55 -2.04
CA ALA A 296 7.53 6.37 -0.65
C ALA A 296 7.75 4.92 -0.16
N ARG A 297 7.77 3.93 -1.08
CA ARG A 297 8.05 2.53 -0.76
C ARG A 297 9.52 2.28 -0.39
N THR A 298 10.46 3.06 -0.91
CA THR A 298 11.90 2.90 -0.63
C THR A 298 12.36 3.67 0.61
N LEU A 299 11.51 4.53 1.16
CA LEU A 299 11.84 5.42 2.27
C LEU A 299 11.25 4.90 3.58
N ASP A 300 12.12 4.53 4.54
CA ASP A 300 11.73 4.19 5.91
C ASP A 300 12.46 5.13 6.88
N ASP A 301 11.79 6.21 7.28
CA ASP A 301 12.35 7.26 8.13
C ASP A 301 11.30 7.78 9.13
N PRO A 302 11.65 7.93 10.43
CA PRO A 302 10.71 8.37 11.46
C PRO A 302 10.27 9.84 11.33
N CYS A 303 10.91 10.63 10.48
CA CYS A 303 10.54 12.01 10.14
C CYS A 303 9.78 12.11 8.81
N LEU A 304 9.55 11.00 8.10
CA LEU A 304 8.66 10.92 6.95
C LEU A 304 7.33 10.25 7.33
N VAL A 305 6.26 10.59 6.59
CA VAL A 305 4.99 9.86 6.67
C VAL A 305 5.14 8.54 5.93
N ARG A 306 5.06 7.45 6.68
CA ARG A 306 5.28 6.10 6.15
C ARG A 306 4.15 5.67 5.24
N MET A 307 4.52 5.19 4.06
CA MET A 307 3.62 4.41 3.20
C MET A 307 3.52 2.98 3.72
N ARG A 308 2.28 2.51 3.91
CA ARG A 308 1.98 1.14 4.34
C ARG A 308 1.81 0.18 3.17
N ALA A 309 1.09 0.62 2.15
CA ALA A 309 0.74 -0.22 1.02
C ALA A 309 0.37 0.63 -0.20
N LEU A 310 0.56 0.05 -1.38
CA LEU A 310 -0.11 0.47 -2.60
C LEU A 310 -1.27 -0.49 -2.84
N ASP A 311 -2.45 0.00 -3.16
CA ASP A 311 -3.53 -0.87 -3.66
C ASP A 311 -3.11 -1.40 -5.04
N PRO A 312 -2.90 -2.72 -5.20
CA PRO A 312 -2.50 -3.29 -6.49
C PRO A 312 -3.60 -3.19 -7.55
N GLU A 313 -4.85 -2.99 -7.15
CA GLU A 313 -6.01 -3.00 -8.04
C GLU A 313 -6.61 -1.60 -8.32
N GLY A 314 -6.12 -0.55 -7.66
CA GLY A 314 -6.69 0.80 -7.74
C GLY A 314 -5.68 1.89 -7.43
N PRO A 315 -5.91 3.16 -7.83
CA PRO A 315 -4.96 4.22 -7.62
C PRO A 315 -5.10 4.80 -6.20
N THR A 316 -4.87 3.95 -5.20
CA THR A 316 -4.90 4.30 -3.78
C THR A 316 -3.56 3.99 -3.11
N ILE A 317 -2.92 5.00 -2.53
CA ILE A 317 -1.78 4.81 -1.62
C ILE A 317 -2.30 4.85 -0.19
N VAL A 318 -1.85 3.89 0.63
CA VAL A 318 -2.18 3.79 2.05
C VAL A 318 -0.99 4.31 2.85
N TYR A 319 -1.22 5.36 3.63
CA TYR A 319 -0.25 5.96 4.55
C TYR A 319 -0.66 5.74 6.01
N ASP A 320 0.28 5.91 6.94
CA ASP A 320 -0.05 6.09 8.34
C ASP A 320 -1.00 7.29 8.53
N TRP A 321 -2.04 7.11 9.35
CA TRP A 321 -2.89 8.23 9.76
C TRP A 321 -2.16 9.12 10.77
N MET A 322 -2.22 10.44 10.56
CA MET A 322 -1.58 11.46 11.39
C MET A 322 -2.63 12.21 12.23
N PRO A 323 -2.97 11.73 13.44
CA PRO A 323 -4.09 12.29 14.21
C PRO A 323 -3.79 13.66 14.82
N GLY A 324 -2.53 14.09 14.89
CA GLY A 324 -2.11 15.39 15.44
C GLY A 324 -2.39 16.58 14.52
N GLY A 325 -2.89 16.34 13.30
CA GLY A 325 -3.18 17.37 12.30
C GLY A 325 -1.93 17.87 11.58
N THR A 326 -2.06 19.00 10.88
CA THR A 326 -0.98 19.63 10.09
C THR A 326 -0.34 20.80 10.82
N LEU A 327 0.89 21.17 10.45
CA LEU A 327 1.56 22.36 10.94
C LEU A 327 0.79 23.63 10.61
N SER A 328 0.13 23.70 9.45
CA SER A 328 -0.70 24.85 9.07
C SER A 328 -1.78 25.20 10.11
N ALA A 329 -2.28 24.22 10.88
CA ALA A 329 -3.24 24.46 11.95
C ALA A 329 -2.60 24.91 13.29
N LYS A 330 -1.27 24.77 13.42
CA LYS A 330 -0.49 25.02 14.64
C LYS A 330 0.44 26.23 14.56
N VAL A 331 0.72 26.73 13.33
CA VAL A 331 1.53 27.93 13.08
C VAL A 331 1.15 29.08 14.01
N GLY A 332 2.16 29.78 14.55
CA GLY A 332 1.98 30.96 15.40
C GLY A 332 1.38 30.68 16.79
N SER A 333 1.39 29.42 17.25
CA SER A 333 0.93 29.05 18.59
C SER A 333 1.89 28.11 19.33
N MET A 334 3.03 27.80 18.72
CA MET A 334 4.03 26.87 19.24
C MET A 334 5.06 27.60 20.10
N PRO A 335 5.49 27.01 21.23
CA PRO A 335 6.67 27.48 21.95
C PRO A 335 7.91 27.45 21.05
N LEU A 336 8.82 28.41 21.24
CA LEU A 336 10.06 28.51 20.45
C LEU A 336 10.86 27.20 20.41
N ARG A 337 10.94 26.50 21.54
CA ARG A 337 11.59 25.19 21.65
C ARG A 337 10.95 24.13 20.76
N GLU A 338 9.63 24.17 20.61
CA GLU A 338 8.90 23.26 19.72
C GLU A 338 9.14 23.61 18.25
N VAL A 339 9.23 24.89 17.91
CA VAL A 339 9.60 25.37 16.56
C VAL A 339 10.97 24.80 16.16
N GLY A 340 11.97 24.90 17.04
CA GLY A 340 13.30 24.32 16.79
C GLY A 340 13.27 22.81 16.58
N ARG A 341 12.49 22.07 17.39
CA ARG A 341 12.32 20.62 17.22
C ARG A 341 11.69 20.27 15.87
N VAL A 342 10.63 20.98 15.46
CA VAL A 342 9.99 20.75 14.17
C VAL A 342 10.96 21.08 13.03
N ALA A 343 11.67 22.21 13.09
CA ALA A 343 12.64 22.60 12.07
C ALA A 343 13.74 21.53 11.87
N LEU A 344 14.33 21.02 12.96
CA LEU A 344 15.37 20.00 12.90
C LEU A 344 14.85 18.64 12.41
N ARG A 345 13.60 18.28 12.74
CA ARG A 345 12.96 17.06 12.22
C ARG A 345 12.65 17.16 10.73
N LEU A 346 12.18 18.32 10.26
CA LEU A 346 11.98 18.56 8.83
C LEU A 346 13.30 18.51 8.07
N LEU A 347 14.35 19.12 8.62
CA LEU A 347 15.67 19.04 8.03
C LEU A 347 16.17 17.59 7.91
N HIS A 348 15.93 16.76 8.92
CA HIS A 348 16.26 15.33 8.85
C HIS A 348 15.45 14.58 7.78
N ALA A 349 14.15 14.86 7.66
CA ALA A 349 13.34 14.28 6.59
C ALA A 349 13.90 14.66 5.20
N LEU A 350 14.27 15.93 5.01
CA LEU A 350 14.87 16.42 3.77
C LEU A 350 16.23 15.79 3.49
N GLU A 351 17.09 15.68 4.51
CA GLU A 351 18.37 14.97 4.43
C GLU A 351 18.18 13.52 3.94
N THR A 352 17.19 12.81 4.48
CA THR A 352 16.88 11.46 4.02
C THR A 352 16.43 11.44 2.56
N LEU A 353 15.58 12.36 2.12
CA LEU A 353 15.20 12.47 0.71
C LEU A 353 16.40 12.77 -0.19
N HIS A 354 17.25 13.74 0.19
CA HIS A 354 18.41 14.17 -0.57
C HIS A 354 19.45 13.05 -0.72
N ARG A 355 19.67 12.23 0.33
CA ARG A 355 20.54 11.04 0.24
C ARG A 355 20.04 9.99 -0.76
N HIS A 356 18.73 9.95 -1.00
CA HIS A 356 18.12 9.09 -2.02
C HIS A 356 18.04 9.77 -3.39
N GLY A 357 18.67 10.92 -3.60
CA GLY A 357 18.60 11.67 -4.86
C GLY A 357 17.24 12.33 -5.13
N VAL A 358 16.44 12.54 -4.08
CA VAL A 358 15.08 13.06 -4.19
C VAL A 358 15.00 14.47 -3.63
N VAL A 359 14.56 15.43 -4.45
CA VAL A 359 14.19 16.79 -3.99
C VAL A 359 12.68 16.84 -3.78
N HIS A 360 12.22 17.33 -2.63
CA HIS A 360 10.80 17.33 -2.24
C HIS A 360 9.97 18.34 -3.05
N ARG A 361 10.49 19.56 -3.28
CA ARG A 361 9.94 20.65 -4.11
C ARG A 361 8.63 21.30 -3.65
N ASP A 362 7.91 20.72 -2.69
CA ASP A 362 6.67 21.31 -2.12
C ASP A 362 6.65 21.25 -0.58
N VAL A 363 7.75 21.67 0.05
CA VAL A 363 7.83 21.81 1.51
C VAL A 363 6.96 22.99 1.95
N LYS A 364 5.95 22.71 2.79
CA LYS A 364 5.00 23.72 3.29
C LYS A 364 4.28 23.23 4.55
N PRO A 365 3.64 24.11 5.35
CA PRO A 365 3.01 23.72 6.61
C PRO A 365 1.87 22.69 6.48
N SER A 366 1.16 22.63 5.36
CA SER A 366 0.13 21.60 5.15
C SER A 366 0.67 20.20 4.85
N ASN A 367 1.94 20.09 4.46
CA ASN A 367 2.63 18.82 4.22
C ASN A 367 3.42 18.32 5.43
N VAL A 368 3.46 19.10 6.52
CA VAL A 368 4.07 18.71 7.79
C VAL A 368 2.94 18.25 8.72
N LEU A 369 2.93 16.96 9.06
CA LEU A 369 1.88 16.34 9.85
C LEU A 369 2.40 15.88 11.21
N PHE A 370 1.50 15.71 12.18
CA PHE A 370 1.85 15.26 13.52
C PHE A 370 1.23 13.90 13.83
N ASP A 371 2.06 12.97 14.31
CA ASP A 371 1.58 11.68 14.79
C ASP A 371 0.91 11.77 16.17
N ALA A 372 0.47 10.63 16.70
CA ALA A 372 -0.19 10.55 18.02
C ALA A 372 0.71 10.99 19.19
N ALA A 373 2.04 10.93 19.01
CA ALA A 373 3.02 11.37 19.99
C ALA A 373 3.39 12.86 19.82
N GLY A 374 2.75 13.57 18.89
CA GLY A 374 3.05 14.97 18.58
C GLY A 374 4.37 15.16 17.85
N GLN A 375 4.92 14.12 17.21
CA GLN A 375 6.15 14.25 16.42
C GLN A 375 5.81 14.68 14.99
N ALA A 376 6.53 15.69 14.50
CA ALA A 376 6.39 16.16 13.13
C ALA A 376 6.96 15.14 12.13
N ARG A 377 6.23 14.94 11.03
CA ARG A 377 6.57 14.09 9.90
C ARG A 377 6.26 14.81 8.60
N LEU A 378 7.18 14.78 7.65
CA LEU A 378 7.00 15.34 6.32
C LEU A 378 6.29 14.31 5.43
N GLY A 379 5.22 14.73 4.74
CA GLY A 379 4.47 13.90 3.81
C GLY A 379 4.26 14.58 2.46
N ASP A 380 3.53 13.90 1.57
CA ASP A 380 3.20 14.32 0.20
C ASP A 380 4.41 14.48 -0.75
N LEU A 381 4.94 13.34 -1.20
CA LEU A 381 5.98 13.27 -2.23
C LEU A 381 5.43 13.44 -3.66
N GLY A 382 4.18 13.87 -3.84
CA GLY A 382 3.53 13.97 -5.16
C GLY A 382 4.15 15.01 -6.11
N ALA A 383 4.94 15.94 -5.57
CA ALA A 383 5.74 16.91 -6.32
C ALA A 383 7.23 16.53 -6.42
N ALA A 384 7.63 15.45 -5.75
CA ALA A 384 9.02 15.02 -5.66
C ALA A 384 9.54 14.55 -7.02
N HIS A 385 10.83 14.75 -7.24
CA HIS A 385 11.51 14.37 -8.48
C HIS A 385 12.68 13.45 -8.19
N LEU A 386 12.69 12.30 -8.86
CA LEU A 386 13.87 11.46 -9.08
C LEU A 386 14.66 12.09 -10.21
N GLY A 387 15.80 12.70 -9.90
CA GLY A 387 16.70 13.23 -10.92
C GLY A 387 18.14 12.92 -10.52
N ASP A 388 18.95 12.52 -11.51
CA ASP A 388 20.39 12.73 -11.44
C ASP A 388 20.61 14.18 -10.99
N LEU A 389 21.19 14.39 -9.82
CA LEU A 389 21.31 15.70 -9.14
C LEU A 389 22.21 16.72 -9.91
N GLY A 390 22.44 16.53 -11.21
CA GLY A 390 23.08 17.45 -12.14
C GLY A 390 22.39 17.59 -13.51
N ALA A 391 21.23 16.95 -13.73
CA ALA A 391 20.52 17.05 -15.01
C ALA A 391 19.62 18.30 -15.08
N THR A 392 19.84 19.12 -16.11
CA THR A 392 19.02 20.27 -16.48
C THR A 392 17.59 19.82 -16.78
N VAL A 393 16.63 20.16 -15.91
CA VAL A 393 15.22 19.92 -16.17
C VAL A 393 14.44 21.22 -16.02
N THR A 394 14.04 21.80 -17.14
CA THR A 394 13.03 22.86 -17.22
C THR A 394 11.66 22.25 -16.87
N GLY A 395 11.40 22.07 -15.57
CA GLY A 395 10.10 21.62 -15.07
C GLY A 395 9.19 22.83 -14.84
N GLY A 396 7.96 22.79 -15.35
CA GLY A 396 6.97 23.85 -15.14
C GLY A 396 6.72 24.20 -13.67
N LEU A 397 5.98 25.28 -13.42
CA LEU A 397 5.67 25.83 -12.09
C LEU A 397 5.01 24.75 -11.19
N VAL A 398 5.82 24.09 -10.36
CA VAL A 398 5.41 23.01 -9.44
C VAL A 398 5.83 23.41 -8.03
N GLY A 399 4.86 23.45 -7.12
CA GLY A 399 5.00 23.84 -5.72
C GLY A 399 3.95 24.89 -5.31
N SER A 400 3.88 25.20 -4.03
CA SER A 400 2.96 26.19 -3.48
C SER A 400 3.60 27.57 -3.47
N LEU A 401 3.02 28.52 -4.22
CA LEU A 401 3.61 29.85 -4.48
C LEU A 401 4.21 30.58 -3.25
N PRO A 402 3.60 30.57 -2.05
CA PRO A 402 4.16 31.26 -0.88
C PRO A 402 5.46 30.68 -0.29
N TYR A 403 5.85 29.47 -0.72
CA TYR A 403 7.03 28.75 -0.21
C TYR A 403 8.02 28.39 -1.31
N MET A 404 7.69 28.70 -2.57
CA MET A 404 8.44 28.26 -3.73
C MET A 404 9.77 29.00 -3.84
N ALA A 405 10.85 28.27 -4.13
CA ALA A 405 12.17 28.87 -4.27
C ALA A 405 12.31 29.67 -5.60
N PRO A 406 13.20 30.68 -5.67
CA PRO A 406 13.49 31.47 -6.88
C PRO A 406 13.77 30.63 -8.14
N GLU A 407 14.55 29.57 -8.00
CA GLU A 407 14.90 28.66 -9.09
C GLU A 407 13.68 27.87 -9.62
N GLN A 408 12.74 27.51 -8.75
CA GLN A 408 11.50 26.85 -9.17
C GLN A 408 10.60 27.79 -9.98
N MET A 409 10.59 29.09 -9.63
CA MET A 409 9.81 30.10 -10.35
C MET A 409 10.41 30.45 -11.71
N THR A 410 11.74 30.45 -11.81
CA THR A 410 12.46 30.74 -13.07
C THR A 410 12.63 29.50 -13.96
N GLY A 411 12.34 28.30 -13.44
CA GLY A 411 12.58 27.04 -14.13
C GLY A 411 14.07 26.65 -14.19
N ALA A 412 14.90 27.26 -13.34
CA ALA A 412 16.30 26.89 -13.18
C ALA A 412 16.44 25.54 -12.44
N PRO A 413 17.62 24.88 -12.53
CA PRO A 413 17.84 23.59 -11.87
C PRO A 413 17.57 23.65 -10.37
N VAL A 414 16.86 22.64 -9.87
CA VAL A 414 16.56 22.47 -8.43
C VAL A 414 17.60 21.56 -7.78
N SER A 415 17.87 21.78 -6.50
CA SER A 415 18.85 21.03 -5.71
C SER A 415 18.37 20.86 -4.26
N ALA A 416 19.20 20.26 -3.40
CA ALA A 416 18.92 20.23 -1.96
C ALA A 416 18.64 21.63 -1.38
N SER A 417 19.37 22.65 -1.86
CA SER A 417 19.21 24.05 -1.44
C SER A 417 17.84 24.66 -1.81
N THR A 418 17.09 24.04 -2.74
CA THR A 418 15.70 24.39 -3.06
C THR A 418 14.76 24.05 -1.91
N ASP A 419 14.89 22.85 -1.33
CA ASP A 419 14.09 22.46 -0.18
C ASP A 419 14.50 23.24 1.08
N LEU A 420 15.78 23.61 1.21
CA LEU A 420 16.26 24.44 2.32
C LEU A 420 15.71 25.88 2.29
N TYR A 421 15.50 26.45 1.10
CA TYR A 421 14.78 27.71 0.96
C TYR A 421 13.35 27.60 1.49
N ALA A 422 12.63 26.56 1.08
CA ALA A 422 11.26 26.32 1.52
C ALA A 422 11.19 26.00 3.03
N LEU A 423 12.19 25.30 3.59
CA LEU A 423 12.37 25.14 5.04
C LEU A 423 12.52 26.50 5.73
N GLY A 424 13.33 27.41 5.18
CA GLY A 424 13.45 28.80 5.67
C GLY A 424 12.10 29.52 5.73
N CYS A 425 11.29 29.44 4.67
CA CYS A 425 9.93 29.98 4.64
C CYS A 425 9.04 29.39 5.74
N VAL A 426 9.09 28.07 5.95
CA VAL A 426 8.31 27.37 6.98
C VAL A 426 8.76 27.77 8.39
N VAL A 427 10.08 27.90 8.64
CA VAL A 427 10.60 28.34 9.94
C VAL A 427 10.22 29.79 10.21
N PHE A 428 10.32 30.69 9.22
CA PHE A 428 9.84 32.06 9.32
C PHE A 428 8.36 32.08 9.74
N GLU A 429 7.52 31.28 9.08
CA GLU A 429 6.10 31.24 9.39
C GLU A 429 5.81 30.65 10.78
N MET A 430 6.51 29.60 11.19
CA MET A 430 6.38 29.06 12.55
C MET A 430 6.72 30.11 13.61
N LEU A 431 7.75 30.93 13.37
CA LEU A 431 8.20 31.99 14.28
C LEU A 431 7.26 33.19 14.31
N THR A 432 6.68 33.58 13.17
CA THR A 432 5.95 34.86 13.06
C THR A 432 4.43 34.70 12.97
N GLY A 433 3.96 33.48 12.70
CA GLY A 433 2.55 33.18 12.48
C GLY A 433 2.03 33.50 11.07
N GLN A 434 2.89 34.00 10.17
CA GLN A 434 2.52 34.33 8.78
C GLN A 434 3.64 33.98 7.81
N ALA A 435 3.29 33.64 6.57
CA ALA A 435 4.27 33.40 5.49
C ALA A 435 5.17 34.63 5.28
N PRO A 436 6.42 34.45 4.82
CA PRO A 436 7.35 35.57 4.62
C PRO A 436 6.82 36.60 3.64
N PHE A 437 6.18 36.17 2.56
CA PHE A 437 5.59 37.07 1.57
C PHE A 437 4.08 36.90 1.53
N GLY A 438 3.35 38.01 1.51
CA GLY A 438 1.88 38.02 1.56
C GLY A 438 1.18 37.96 0.20
N GLY A 439 1.93 37.93 -0.91
CA GLY A 439 1.38 38.06 -2.26
C GLY A 439 0.87 39.49 -2.55
N PRO A 440 0.02 39.66 -3.59
CA PRO A 440 -0.42 38.62 -4.53
C PRO A 440 0.65 38.26 -5.57
N ASP A 441 1.68 39.10 -5.78
CA ASP A 441 2.77 38.82 -6.70
C ASP A 441 3.93 38.09 -6.01
N TYR A 442 3.67 36.83 -5.65
CA TYR A 442 4.67 35.96 -5.04
C TYR A 442 5.93 35.84 -5.89
N MET A 443 5.82 35.94 -7.22
CA MET A 443 6.97 35.79 -8.10
C MET A 443 7.92 36.98 -7.96
N ALA A 444 7.42 38.22 -8.00
CA ALA A 444 8.25 39.40 -7.76
C ALA A 444 8.89 39.37 -6.36
N GLN A 445 8.11 38.95 -5.35
CA GLN A 445 8.54 38.89 -3.95
C GLN A 445 9.68 37.89 -3.74
N HIS A 446 9.48 36.64 -4.15
CA HIS A 446 10.48 35.60 -3.98
C HIS A 446 11.72 35.85 -4.84
N LEU A 447 11.60 36.45 -6.04
CA LEU A 447 12.74 36.73 -6.91
C LEU A 447 13.54 37.98 -6.52
N GLY A 448 12.89 39.03 -6.00
CA GLY A 448 13.50 40.37 -5.90
C GLY A 448 13.39 41.06 -4.55
N GLU A 449 12.37 40.77 -3.74
CA GLU A 449 12.23 41.45 -2.44
C GLU A 449 13.17 40.87 -1.38
N PRO A 450 13.75 41.70 -0.50
CA PRO A 450 14.56 41.21 0.60
C PRO A 450 13.74 40.29 1.52
N VAL A 451 14.42 39.35 2.18
CA VAL A 451 13.78 38.47 3.16
C VAL A 451 13.35 39.32 4.35
N PRO A 452 12.06 39.30 4.76
CA PRO A 452 11.63 40.05 5.93
C PRO A 452 12.31 39.54 7.20
N LYS A 453 12.54 40.45 8.15
CA LYS A 453 13.14 40.11 9.44
C LYS A 453 12.09 39.50 10.37
N VAL A 454 12.40 38.37 10.98
CA VAL A 454 11.52 37.80 12.01
C VAL A 454 11.44 38.69 13.24
N THR A 455 12.51 39.44 13.56
CA THR A 455 12.55 40.36 14.71
C THR A 455 11.63 41.57 14.54
N GLU A 456 11.30 41.98 13.32
CA GLU A 456 10.32 43.04 13.09
C GLU A 456 8.91 42.62 13.51
N LEU A 457 8.59 41.33 13.37
CA LEU A 457 7.29 40.74 13.73
C LEU A 457 7.29 40.16 15.14
N CYS A 458 8.44 39.70 15.60
CA CYS A 458 8.65 39.10 16.91
C CYS A 458 9.88 39.74 17.60
N PRO A 459 9.77 40.97 18.12
CA PRO A 459 10.90 41.74 18.67
C PRO A 459 11.60 41.12 19.88
N ARG A 460 11.02 40.07 20.46
CA ARG A 460 11.60 39.32 21.58
C ARG A 460 12.63 38.27 21.11
N LEU A 461 12.69 37.98 19.82
CA LEU A 461 13.70 37.08 19.25
C LEU A 461 15.04 37.82 19.05
N PRO A 462 16.18 37.18 19.32
CA PRO A 462 17.49 37.71 18.96
C PRO A 462 17.71 37.85 17.44
N GLU A 463 18.57 38.79 17.04
CA GLU A 463 18.92 39.04 15.63
C GLU A 463 19.54 37.83 14.90
N VAL A 464 20.14 36.88 15.63
CA VAL A 464 20.69 35.64 15.02
C VAL A 464 19.63 34.82 14.27
N PHE A 465 18.34 34.97 14.62
CA PHE A 465 17.26 34.35 13.85
C PHE A 465 17.08 35.02 12.48
N ASP A 466 17.23 36.34 12.38
CA ASP A 466 17.16 37.04 11.09
C ASP A 466 18.28 36.56 10.17
N GLU A 467 19.51 36.47 10.70
CA GLU A 467 20.69 36.01 9.94
C GLU A 467 20.51 34.59 9.40
N ALA A 468 19.98 33.67 10.22
CA ALA A 468 19.74 32.29 9.80
C ALA A 468 18.64 32.16 8.75
N ILE A 469 17.54 32.92 8.89
CA ILE A 469 16.45 32.91 7.92
C ILE A 469 16.89 33.57 6.60
N GLU A 470 17.62 34.68 6.66
CA GLU A 470 18.20 35.33 5.48
C GLU A 470 19.15 34.38 4.74
N LYS A 471 19.96 33.60 5.47
CA LYS A 471 20.87 32.61 4.89
C LYS A 471 20.14 31.45 4.21
N LEU A 472 19.09 30.90 4.84
CA LEU A 472 18.28 29.83 4.24
C LEU A 472 17.50 30.33 3.01
N MET A 473 17.01 31.58 3.07
CA MET A 473 16.17 32.19 2.04
C MET A 473 16.95 33.10 1.08
N ALA A 474 18.27 32.94 0.99
CA ALA A 474 19.09 33.72 0.05
C ALA A 474 18.59 33.50 -1.39
N LYS A 475 18.60 34.55 -2.23
CA LYS A 475 18.01 34.44 -3.57
C LYS A 475 18.84 33.54 -4.50
N SER A 476 20.16 33.65 -4.41
CA SER A 476 21.09 32.73 -5.07
C SER A 476 21.16 31.39 -4.31
N GLN A 477 21.19 30.28 -5.04
CA GLN A 477 21.41 28.94 -4.44
C GLN A 477 22.80 28.83 -3.80
N ASP A 478 23.83 29.45 -4.41
CA ASP A 478 25.22 29.40 -3.91
C ASP A 478 25.40 30.11 -2.57
N ASP A 479 24.49 31.03 -2.24
CA ASP A 479 24.51 31.78 -0.99
C ASP A 479 23.77 31.05 0.15
N ARG A 480 23.10 29.93 -0.13
CA ARG A 480 22.39 29.10 0.87
C ARG A 480 23.31 28.01 1.43
N PRO A 481 22.91 27.35 2.54
CA PRO A 481 23.50 26.06 2.90
C PRO A 481 23.35 25.08 1.73
N GLN A 482 24.43 24.38 1.38
CA GLN A 482 24.43 23.49 0.21
C GLN A 482 23.84 22.11 0.51
N ASP A 483 23.89 21.70 1.78
CA ASP A 483 23.42 20.40 2.24
C ASP A 483 22.74 20.51 3.61
N ALA A 484 22.20 19.38 4.06
CA ALA A 484 21.54 19.29 5.35
C ALA A 484 22.50 19.50 6.53
N THR A 485 23.79 19.20 6.38
CA THR A 485 24.80 19.35 7.43
C THR A 485 25.07 20.82 7.72
N GLU A 486 25.30 21.63 6.68
CA GLU A 486 25.45 23.08 6.82
C GLU A 486 24.19 23.73 7.40
N ALA A 487 23.01 23.34 6.91
CA ALA A 487 21.74 23.82 7.45
C ALA A 487 21.52 23.39 8.90
N ARG A 488 21.97 22.19 9.28
CA ARG A 488 21.86 21.66 10.66
C ARG A 488 22.75 22.45 11.61
N ALA A 489 23.99 22.75 11.21
CA ALA A 489 24.89 23.59 11.99
C ALA A 489 24.28 24.98 12.21
N LEU A 490 23.73 25.59 11.16
CA LEU A 490 23.05 26.88 11.23
C LEU A 490 21.86 26.83 12.22
N LEU A 491 20.90 25.92 12.00
CA LEU A 491 19.70 25.83 12.83
C LEU A 491 20.02 25.43 14.27
N SER A 492 21.01 24.57 14.52
CA SER A 492 21.36 24.12 15.87
C SER A 492 22.08 25.18 16.70
N SER A 493 22.68 26.18 16.06
CA SER A 493 23.31 27.32 16.75
C SER A 493 22.31 28.35 17.28
N LEU A 494 21.05 28.28 16.83
CA LEU A 494 20.01 29.20 17.27
C LEU A 494 19.55 28.91 18.71
N PRO A 495 19.26 29.96 19.50
CA PRO A 495 18.89 29.80 20.90
C PRO A 495 17.41 29.41 21.05
N TRP A 496 17.06 28.18 20.65
CA TRP A 496 15.69 27.64 20.74
C TRP A 496 15.17 27.45 22.18
N ASP A 497 16.08 27.47 23.15
CA ASP A 497 15.80 27.26 24.59
C ASP A 497 15.67 28.57 25.39
N LEU A 498 15.54 29.73 24.72
CA LEU A 498 15.14 30.96 25.41
C LEU A 498 13.82 30.67 26.15
N ALA A 499 13.84 30.82 27.47
CA ALA A 499 12.86 30.27 28.42
C ALA A 499 11.39 30.36 27.97
N ASP A 500 10.58 29.37 28.40
CA ASP A 500 9.16 29.08 28.09
C ASP A 500 8.14 30.28 28.15
N GLU A 501 8.58 31.50 28.41
CA GLU A 501 7.77 32.74 28.44
C GLU A 501 7.52 33.37 27.05
N LEU A 502 8.18 32.87 26.00
CA LEU A 502 7.97 33.26 24.61
C LEU A 502 6.90 32.39 23.94
N VAL A 503 5.67 32.43 24.43
CA VAL A 503 4.53 32.03 23.59
C VAL A 503 4.40 33.10 22.51
N LEU A 504 4.58 32.71 21.25
CA LEU A 504 4.32 33.55 20.09
C LEU A 504 2.81 33.81 20.08
N GLU A 505 2.37 34.97 20.56
CA GLU A 505 0.95 35.28 20.67
C GLU A 505 0.38 35.71 19.32
N ARG A 506 -0.63 34.98 18.82
CA ARG A 506 -1.47 35.39 17.69
C ARG A 506 -2.36 36.58 18.06
N PRO A 507 -2.65 37.51 17.12
CA PRO A 507 -3.91 38.26 17.16
C PRO A 507 -5.08 37.27 16.96
N VAL A 508 -6.02 37.25 17.90
CA VAL A 508 -7.12 36.27 18.00
C VAL A 508 -8.24 36.53 16.97
N PRO A 509 -8.87 35.47 16.43
CA PRO A 509 -10.29 35.27 16.76
C PRO A 509 -10.56 33.89 17.39
N ARG A 510 -11.58 33.89 18.26
CA ARG A 510 -11.89 32.94 19.36
C ARG A 510 -12.34 31.53 18.95
N ASN A 511 -12.22 30.66 19.96
CA ASN A 511 -12.95 29.40 20.28
C ASN A 511 -12.38 28.11 19.66
N ASP A 512 -12.25 26.98 20.38
CA ASP A 512 -12.52 26.63 21.78
C ASP A 512 -11.83 25.27 22.11
N ARG A 513 -11.46 25.09 23.38
CA ARG A 513 -11.28 23.84 24.17
C ARG A 513 -9.95 23.04 24.17
N ARG A 514 -9.39 23.09 25.38
CA ARG A 514 -8.32 22.34 26.06
C ARG A 514 -8.36 20.80 25.93
N SER A 515 -7.18 20.19 25.93
CA SER A 515 -6.86 19.04 26.79
C SER A 515 -5.36 18.99 27.06
N SER A 516 -5.00 18.63 28.29
CA SER A 516 -3.69 18.79 28.93
C SER A 516 -3.24 17.48 29.56
N VAL A 517 -2.01 17.02 29.28
CA VAL A 517 -1.10 16.31 30.20
C VAL A 517 0.34 16.48 29.69
N PRO A 518 1.33 16.90 30.49
CA PRO A 518 2.74 16.87 30.10
C PRO A 518 3.38 15.51 30.47
N PRO A 519 4.18 14.87 29.60
CA PRO A 519 5.06 13.76 30.00
C PRO A 519 6.32 14.30 30.72
N PRO A 520 7.02 13.46 31.51
CA PRO A 520 8.08 13.90 32.42
C PRO A 520 9.36 14.31 31.68
N PRO A 521 10.26 15.08 32.32
CA PRO A 521 11.55 15.40 31.72
C PRO A 521 12.45 14.17 31.78
N MET A 522 13.08 13.84 30.66
CA MET A 522 14.28 12.99 30.63
C MET A 522 15.44 13.81 30.09
N ASP A 523 16.57 13.63 30.77
CA ASP A 523 17.78 14.44 30.71
C ASP A 523 18.42 14.56 29.32
N ARG A 524 19.11 15.69 29.14
CA ARG A 524 19.95 16.09 28.02
C ARG A 524 21.41 15.70 28.29
N ASP A 525 22.10 15.17 27.26
CA ASP A 525 23.49 15.48 26.85
C ASP A 525 23.83 14.62 25.61
N GLU A 526 23.98 15.19 24.40
CA GLU A 526 25.22 15.65 23.74
C GLU A 526 26.02 14.53 22.99
N SER A 527 25.96 14.52 21.64
CA SER A 527 26.73 13.72 20.64
C SER A 527 26.67 12.16 20.70
N GLN A 528 26.08 11.44 19.73
CA GLN A 528 26.57 11.06 18.38
C GLN A 528 27.65 9.95 18.37
N ARG A 529 27.29 8.75 17.86
CA ARG A 529 28.14 7.56 17.55
C ARG A 529 28.83 6.86 18.75
N VAL A 530 28.77 5.53 18.80
CA VAL A 530 29.29 4.69 19.91
C VAL A 530 30.44 3.81 19.42
N ARG A 531 31.56 3.77 20.16
CA ARG A 531 32.65 2.84 19.89
C ARG A 531 32.35 1.48 20.55
N THR A 532 32.28 0.41 19.76
CA THR A 532 32.08 -0.96 20.23
C THR A 532 33.35 -1.80 20.06
N ALA A 533 33.33 -3.05 20.52
CA ALA A 533 34.45 -3.98 20.33
C ALA A 533 34.68 -4.38 18.85
N ALA A 534 33.70 -4.12 17.96
CA ALA A 534 33.74 -4.45 16.54
C ALA A 534 34.07 -3.25 15.63
N GLY A 535 34.15 -2.03 16.17
CA GLY A 535 34.41 -0.80 15.41
C GLY A 535 33.62 0.38 15.96
N TRP A 536 33.24 1.31 15.07
CA TRP A 536 32.30 2.38 15.40
C TRP A 536 30.90 1.99 14.95
N GLU A 537 29.90 2.35 15.74
CA GLU A 537 28.49 2.12 15.42
C GLU A 537 27.72 3.42 15.55
N ASP A 538 26.72 3.59 14.70
CA ASP A 538 25.74 4.64 14.89
C ASP A 538 24.81 4.28 16.06
N ALA A 539 24.75 5.17 17.06
CA ALA A 539 24.08 4.90 18.33
C ALA A 539 22.54 4.80 18.20
N PHE A 540 21.98 5.28 17.08
CA PHE A 540 20.55 5.35 16.85
C PHE A 540 20.06 4.18 15.98
N THR A 541 20.88 3.72 15.04
CA THR A 541 20.56 2.67 14.06
C THR A 541 21.25 1.33 14.33
N GLY A 542 22.36 1.32 15.08
CA GLY A 542 23.21 0.14 15.28
C GLY A 542 24.05 -0.25 14.06
N ALA A 543 24.14 0.62 13.04
CA ALA A 543 24.91 0.36 11.82
C ALA A 543 26.41 0.56 12.04
N GLY A 544 27.24 -0.33 11.48
CA GLY A 544 28.70 -0.24 11.54
C GLY A 544 29.24 0.91 10.67
N LEU A 545 30.12 1.73 11.24
CA LEU A 545 30.75 2.89 10.64
C LEU A 545 32.26 2.65 10.47
N ALA A 546 32.79 2.97 9.30
CA ALA A 546 34.23 2.99 9.03
C ALA A 546 34.76 4.42 9.14
N ARG A 547 35.84 4.60 9.91
CA ARG A 547 36.54 5.87 10.09
C ARG A 547 37.71 5.94 9.12
N VAL A 548 37.86 7.04 8.38
CA VAL A 548 38.99 7.27 7.47
C VAL A 548 39.65 8.61 7.81
N THR A 549 40.96 8.62 8.04
CA THR A 549 41.74 9.85 8.27
C THR A 549 42.36 10.36 6.97
N THR A 550 42.30 11.67 6.74
CA THR A 550 42.82 12.30 5.51
C THR A 550 43.59 13.60 5.79
N PHE A 551 44.36 14.08 4.81
CA PHE A 551 45.10 15.34 4.94
C PHE A 551 44.18 16.56 4.92
N ARG A 552 44.59 17.62 5.62
CA ARG A 552 43.86 18.90 5.70
C ARG A 552 43.58 19.51 4.32
N GLY A 553 42.32 19.86 4.05
CA GLY A 553 41.90 20.43 2.76
C GLY A 553 41.66 19.38 1.67
N ALA A 554 41.52 18.11 2.06
CA ALA A 554 40.96 17.08 1.19
C ALA A 554 39.47 17.36 0.92
N ARG A 555 38.73 17.86 1.93
CA ARG A 555 37.32 18.26 1.85
C ARG A 555 37.06 19.23 0.70
N GLU A 556 37.78 20.35 0.65
CA GLU A 556 37.60 21.36 -0.40
C GLU A 556 37.90 20.82 -1.80
N ARG A 557 38.91 19.95 -1.95
CA ARG A 557 39.27 19.34 -3.24
C ARG A 557 38.25 18.31 -3.70
N VAL A 558 37.77 17.45 -2.80
CA VAL A 558 36.74 16.45 -3.09
C VAL A 558 35.40 17.13 -3.39
N LEU A 559 35.02 18.14 -2.61
CA LEU A 559 33.82 18.93 -2.87
C LEU A 559 33.95 19.79 -4.14
N SER A 560 35.13 20.34 -4.46
CA SER A 560 35.37 21.09 -5.71
C SER A 560 35.37 20.17 -6.93
N TRP A 561 35.89 18.96 -6.82
CA TRP A 561 35.85 17.96 -7.88
C TRP A 561 34.45 17.39 -8.05
N ALA A 562 33.74 17.07 -6.95
CA ALA A 562 32.34 16.66 -6.97
C ALA A 562 31.45 17.74 -7.61
N ARG A 563 31.67 19.02 -7.26
CA ARG A 563 31.01 20.19 -7.89
C ARG A 563 31.25 20.31 -9.39
N SER A 564 32.37 19.80 -9.91
CA SER A 564 32.75 19.97 -11.32
C SER A 564 32.43 18.76 -12.18
N ASN A 565 32.60 17.54 -11.63
CA ASN A 565 32.72 16.31 -12.42
C ASN A 565 31.94 15.09 -11.85
N ALA A 566 31.44 15.11 -10.60
CA ALA A 566 30.75 13.97 -9.98
C ALA A 566 29.91 14.37 -8.74
N PRO A 567 28.76 15.06 -8.92
CA PRO A 567 27.94 15.58 -7.82
C PRO A 567 27.35 14.50 -6.91
N GLU A 568 27.30 13.24 -7.35
CA GLU A 568 26.78 12.08 -6.61
C GLU A 568 27.63 11.72 -5.38
N LEU A 569 28.91 12.14 -5.32
CA LEU A 569 29.75 11.91 -4.14
C LEU A 569 29.40 12.80 -2.94
N GLN A 570 28.60 13.86 -3.14
CA GLN A 570 28.21 14.76 -2.05
C GLN A 570 27.23 14.11 -1.06
N THR A 571 26.53 13.05 -1.47
CA THR A 571 25.44 12.42 -0.69
C THR A 571 25.87 11.22 0.15
N VAL A 572 27.11 10.73 -0.04
CA VAL A 572 27.62 9.49 0.59
C VAL A 572 28.65 9.77 1.70
N LEU A 573 29.11 11.02 1.86
CA LEU A 573 30.21 11.40 2.74
C LEU A 573 29.74 12.29 3.89
N ASP A 574 29.79 11.76 5.12
CA ASP A 574 29.71 12.58 6.33
C ASP A 574 31.15 12.94 6.77
N LEU A 575 31.43 14.24 6.85
CA LEU A 575 32.79 14.79 7.00
C LEU A 575 32.89 15.65 8.27
N GLU A 576 33.76 15.24 9.18
CA GLU A 576 34.10 15.98 10.40
C GLU A 576 35.52 16.56 10.32
N GLU A 577 35.68 17.83 10.69
CA GLU A 577 37.01 18.44 10.82
C GLU A 577 37.62 18.06 12.18
N GLY A 578 38.76 17.37 12.14
CA GLY A 578 39.56 17.08 13.31
C GLY A 578 40.67 18.12 13.55
N PRO A 579 41.22 18.18 14.78
CA PRO A 579 42.23 19.18 15.16
C PRO A 579 43.60 19.02 14.44
N ALA A 580 43.83 17.93 13.71
CA ALA A 580 45.05 17.69 12.92
C ALA A 580 44.81 17.08 11.52
N GLU A 581 43.67 16.42 11.30
CA GLU A 581 43.32 15.65 10.09
C GLU A 581 41.81 15.78 9.84
N ASP A 582 41.36 15.70 8.58
CA ASP A 582 39.93 15.62 8.23
C ASP A 582 39.49 14.15 8.37
N VAL A 583 38.43 13.87 9.14
CA VAL A 583 37.95 12.51 9.42
C VAL A 583 36.67 12.24 8.66
N TRP A 584 36.65 11.16 7.87
CA TRP A 584 35.49 10.74 7.09
C TRP A 584 34.82 9.55 7.77
N TRP A 585 33.50 9.50 7.73
CA TRP A 585 32.71 8.38 8.23
C TRP A 585 31.92 7.74 7.09
N LEU A 586 32.14 6.44 6.86
CA LEU A 586 31.49 5.66 5.80
C LEU A 586 30.60 4.60 6.43
N SER A 587 29.33 4.53 6.02
CA SER A 587 28.45 3.41 6.38
C SER A 587 28.95 2.13 5.72
N ALA A 588 29.17 1.06 6.50
CA ALA A 588 29.82 -0.14 6.00
C ALA A 588 28.93 -0.93 5.01
N VAL A 589 29.30 -0.90 3.72
CA VAL A 589 28.82 -1.86 2.71
C VAL A 589 29.54 -3.20 2.95
N GLN A 590 28.80 -4.31 3.09
CA GLN A 590 29.35 -5.65 3.36
C GLN A 590 30.27 -6.16 2.23
N ALA A 591 31.20 -7.06 2.60
CA ALA A 591 32.30 -7.56 1.77
C ALA A 591 31.91 -8.29 0.47
N THR A 592 32.88 -8.34 -0.47
CA THR A 592 32.76 -8.19 -1.93
C THR A 592 33.01 -9.46 -2.75
N LYS A 593 32.51 -9.52 -4.00
CA LYS A 593 32.91 -10.53 -5.01
C LYS A 593 34.00 -9.97 -5.95
N PRO A 594 34.87 -10.78 -6.55
CA PRO A 594 35.82 -10.33 -7.58
C PRO A 594 35.11 -9.77 -8.83
N MET A 595 35.62 -8.71 -9.47
CA MET A 595 35.00 -8.04 -10.65
C MET A 595 34.64 -9.02 -11.80
N ARG A 596 35.40 -10.11 -11.96
CA ARG A 596 35.14 -11.16 -12.97
C ARG A 596 33.85 -11.95 -12.72
N GLU A 597 33.35 -11.96 -11.48
CA GLU A 597 32.17 -12.70 -11.03
C GLU A 597 30.89 -11.83 -11.01
N VAL A 598 31.03 -10.55 -11.38
CA VAL A 598 29.92 -9.59 -11.51
C VAL A 598 29.21 -9.77 -12.87
N PRO A 599 27.86 -9.68 -12.93
CA PRO A 599 27.11 -9.77 -14.19
C PRO A 599 27.61 -8.76 -15.26
N PRO A 600 27.57 -9.12 -16.56
CA PRO A 600 28.26 -8.36 -17.62
C PRO A 600 27.89 -6.87 -17.72
N LEU A 601 26.61 -6.53 -17.55
CA LEU A 601 26.12 -5.14 -17.64
C LEU A 601 26.58 -4.29 -16.45
N ALA A 602 26.56 -4.86 -15.24
CA ALA A 602 27.03 -4.21 -14.03
C ALA A 602 28.56 -4.04 -14.04
N ARG A 603 29.28 -5.03 -14.59
CA ARG A 603 30.73 -4.96 -14.81
C ARG A 603 31.11 -3.84 -15.78
N GLU A 604 30.35 -3.64 -16.85
CA GLU A 604 30.59 -2.54 -17.80
C GLU A 604 30.38 -1.17 -17.13
N ARG A 605 29.33 -1.01 -16.33
CA ARG A 605 29.07 0.22 -15.55
C ARG A 605 30.18 0.51 -14.54
N ALA A 606 30.62 -0.49 -13.80
CA ALA A 606 31.71 -0.36 -12.83
C ALA A 606 33.05 0.00 -13.50
N LEU A 607 33.36 -0.60 -14.65
CA LEU A 607 34.57 -0.26 -15.43
C LEU A 607 34.52 1.19 -15.96
N ARG A 608 33.35 1.69 -16.38
CA ARG A 608 33.19 3.09 -16.79
C ARG A 608 33.33 4.06 -15.63
N ALA A 609 32.79 3.73 -14.45
CA ALA A 609 32.98 4.54 -13.25
C ALA A 609 34.46 4.60 -12.82
N LEU A 610 35.18 3.48 -12.93
CA LEU A 610 36.61 3.38 -12.66
C LEU A 610 37.46 4.16 -13.69
N GLU A 611 37.11 4.07 -14.97
CA GLU A 611 37.77 4.83 -16.04
C GLU A 611 37.54 6.34 -15.87
N ALA A 612 36.35 6.75 -15.41
CA ALA A 612 36.01 8.14 -15.12
C ALA A 612 36.82 8.74 -13.94
N VAL A 613 37.35 7.90 -13.04
CA VAL A 613 38.26 8.31 -11.95
C VAL A 613 39.74 8.01 -12.24
N GLY A 614 40.08 7.70 -13.51
CA GLY A 614 41.46 7.56 -13.97
C GLY A 614 42.09 6.17 -13.77
N VAL A 615 41.30 5.15 -13.45
CA VAL A 615 41.78 3.77 -13.31
C VAL A 615 41.74 3.06 -14.66
N SER A 616 42.89 2.56 -15.12
CA SER A 616 42.96 1.82 -16.37
C SER A 616 42.15 0.52 -16.31
N PRO A 617 41.34 0.20 -17.35
CA PRO A 617 40.55 -1.04 -17.40
C PRO A 617 41.38 -2.33 -17.26
N LEU A 618 42.68 -2.28 -17.59
CA LEU A 618 43.61 -3.40 -17.48
C LEU A 618 44.00 -3.73 -16.03
N VAL A 619 43.93 -2.76 -15.11
CA VAL A 619 44.25 -2.92 -13.68
C VAL A 619 42.98 -3.22 -12.87
N ALA A 620 41.82 -2.76 -13.36
CA ALA A 620 40.53 -2.89 -12.69
C ALA A 620 40.00 -4.34 -12.57
N VAL A 621 40.52 -5.28 -13.37
CA VAL A 621 40.01 -6.66 -13.45
C VAL A 621 40.28 -7.47 -12.17
N ASP A 622 41.31 -7.08 -11.41
CA ASP A 622 41.73 -7.75 -10.18
C ASP A 622 41.20 -7.06 -8.90
N LEU A 623 40.33 -6.04 -9.04
CA LEU A 623 39.70 -5.36 -7.92
C LEU A 623 38.45 -6.11 -7.42
N THR A 624 38.24 -6.09 -6.10
CA THR A 624 37.04 -6.63 -5.44
C THR A 624 35.94 -5.56 -5.40
N VAL A 625 34.69 -5.92 -5.74
CA VAL A 625 33.56 -4.98 -5.86
C VAL A 625 32.41 -5.41 -4.96
N ALA A 626 31.78 -4.46 -4.28
CA ALA A 626 30.57 -4.70 -3.50
C ALA A 626 29.35 -4.68 -4.44
N TRP A 627 28.53 -5.71 -4.37
CA TRP A 627 27.34 -5.86 -5.21
C TRP A 627 26.17 -6.26 -4.31
N ASP A 628 25.22 -5.35 -4.12
CA ASP A 628 24.05 -5.58 -3.25
C ASP A 628 22.77 -6.01 -4.01
N GLY A 629 22.85 -6.11 -5.34
CA GLY A 629 21.76 -6.56 -6.18
C GLY A 629 21.25 -5.49 -7.15
N ASP A 630 21.30 -4.21 -6.79
CA ASP A 630 20.72 -3.13 -7.62
C ASP A 630 21.74 -2.14 -8.19
N ASP A 631 22.94 -2.00 -7.60
CA ASP A 631 24.06 -1.25 -8.21
C ASP A 631 25.44 -1.85 -7.89
N ALA A 632 26.40 -1.62 -8.79
CA ALA A 632 27.79 -2.03 -8.59
C ALA A 632 28.55 -0.94 -7.82
N VAL A 633 28.94 -1.21 -6.57
CA VAL A 633 29.66 -0.26 -5.73
C VAL A 633 31.14 -0.61 -5.70
N VAL A 634 31.97 0.27 -6.28
CA VAL A 634 33.43 0.21 -6.14
C VAL A 634 33.77 0.61 -4.70
N PRO A 635 34.53 -0.20 -3.93
CA PRO A 635 34.95 0.21 -2.60
C PRO A 635 35.74 1.51 -2.68
N LEU A 636 35.26 2.56 -2.01
CA LEU A 636 35.89 3.89 -2.02
C LEU A 636 37.37 3.83 -1.61
N ALA A 637 37.75 2.90 -0.75
CA ALA A 637 39.14 2.62 -0.38
C ALA A 637 40.04 2.29 -1.58
N ALA A 638 39.53 1.60 -2.60
CA ALA A 638 40.27 1.29 -3.82
C ALA A 638 40.41 2.52 -4.73
N ALA A 639 39.37 3.36 -4.83
CA ALA A 639 39.44 4.63 -5.56
C ALA A 639 40.42 5.62 -4.89
N LEU A 640 40.42 5.69 -3.57
CA LEU A 640 41.31 6.52 -2.76
C LEU A 640 42.79 6.07 -2.86
N SER A 641 43.05 4.75 -2.84
CA SER A 641 44.42 4.22 -2.95
C SER A 641 45.08 4.51 -4.30
N VAL A 642 44.31 4.58 -5.39
CA VAL A 642 44.82 4.95 -6.73
C VAL A 642 45.12 6.45 -6.83
N MET A 643 44.41 7.28 -6.07
CA MET A 643 44.67 8.72 -5.95
C MET A 643 45.82 9.07 -5.00
N GLY A 644 46.57 8.07 -4.50
CA GLY A 644 47.68 8.28 -3.57
C GLY A 644 47.25 8.59 -2.14
N VAL A 645 45.99 8.32 -1.78
CA VAL A 645 45.46 8.45 -0.41
C VAL A 645 45.58 7.10 0.29
N HIS A 646 46.41 7.01 1.32
CA HIS A 646 46.57 5.79 2.11
C HIS A 646 45.47 5.70 3.17
N ALA A 647 44.58 4.72 3.07
CA ALA A 647 43.68 4.35 4.15
C ALA A 647 44.48 3.63 5.24
N ALA A 648 44.61 4.24 6.42
CA ALA A 648 44.99 3.51 7.62
C ALA A 648 43.71 2.88 8.19
N ALA A 649 43.67 1.55 8.28
CA ALA A 649 42.61 0.85 8.98
C ALA A 649 42.92 0.88 10.49
N GLU A 650 42.12 1.63 11.27
CA GLU A 650 42.03 1.52 12.73
C GLU A 650 40.60 1.22 13.18
#